data_AF-A0A7C3WNQ1-F1
#
_entry.id   AF-A0A7C3WNQ1-F1
#
_cell.length_a   1.000
_cell.length_b   1.000
_cell.length_c   1.000
_cell.angle_alpha   90.00
_cell.angle_beta   90.00
_cell.angle_gamma   90.00
#
_symmetry.space_group_name_H-M   'P 1'
#
loop_
_entity.id
_entity.type
_entity.pdbx_description
1 polymer ?
#
loop_
_entity_poly.entity_id
_entity_poly.type
_entity_poly.pdbx_seq_one_letter_code
_entity_poly.pdbx_strand_id
1 'polypeptide(L)'
;PGWGVYRINGSGGKVTGLILQECTSVFDAQGRFSPRFGPRREEIPADCVLIAIGQQRDLSFLPPDSPLWAAEGQRLAVDPFTLQTPLPWVFAGGDLATGPTSVVEAVAQGHRAAESIHRYLQGEDMAAYRVCLAEKAREKPPSAPRPDRWFPHVERVRPSRLPVAQRQGYEEIEQTLSPEEAMREARRCLSCGLCSQCMECVKACKAEAILHQMLPEEHSLEVGAVVLAPGFEPMEGDIRPEYGYRIDPHVVTSLEFERILSASGPMQGHVRRPSDQKTPRRIAWIQCVGSRDLQLGHDYCSSVCCMYALKEAMMAVDHTPGLEAVIFANDIRAFGKGFEGYYTAAKQQYGVRIVRGLPSAVKERPSSGNLLVCYLDAEGRPVEEEFDMVVLSVGLRPAPAGVELARRLGVPLDQVGFSRTAPGGLHRTGREGIFVAGAFAAPMDIPETVMGASAAAAAVGELLYPSRGTLVRKKTFPPERDVSGQPPRIGVFVCRCGTNIARVVDTTAVVEYARRLPGVVYAEENLYTCSTDTQRRIIQAIQDHRLNRVVVASCTPRTHEPLFQETLREAGLNKYLFEMANIRDQCSWVHARWPLQATEKAKDLVRMAVARAARLRPLADIRVPIEKRALVLGAGVAGLTAALSLADQGFPVAIVEKEPVPGGLARRLHRTLDGLDVPRLLADLIHRVQNHPNIQLYLGARVEEFGGHVGRFRAVIRQTSPQPPPSGEEGLSANPSSRPTPPTERRVELTAGAVIVAIGGSAYQPSEYGYRPTPSNLMPRDSAVAISVASTGPIQRDLPGAIQEGLAGAERPAVLTQLDLEELLARQPERVRQWRQVVMIQCVGSRTPEAPYCSRVCCQQAVKNALALLERNPQCRIYVLHRDMRTYGFYERMYLKAREAGVLFLRFSPEKPPEVVAASDGMARPSAGKHSSPHPSPPESMATGLVEPSSTGLVRLSLPEAGPGGLVVRVQEEALGRPVEIRADCVVLSAGVRPGPSAQEVSQMLKAPLTGDGFFLEAHMKLRPLDVATEGIFLAGLAHGPKLLSESIVQAKGAAGRAAALLSQEVLDRSGIVSQVDASRCAGCLTCVRLCPFDVPKITEEGVAYIEPAQCQGCGLCASACPRKAIQTHHYDDDQLLAKLAALEGWPSNYRMAPEGAMACSLNLGGDAVDWFPRKE
;
A
#
# COMPACT_ATOMS: atom_id res chain seq x y z
N PRO A 1 -0.65 34.63 49.96
CA PRO A 1 0.29 35.06 51.03
C PRO A 1 1.55 34.18 51.04
N GLY A 2 2.70 34.78 50.77
CA GLY A 2 4.00 34.10 50.88
C GLY A 2 4.64 34.39 52.24
N TRP A 3 5.78 33.77 52.55
CA TRP A 3 6.56 34.08 53.76
C TRP A 3 7.95 34.56 53.35
N GLY A 4 8.43 35.66 53.95
CA GLY A 4 9.77 36.19 53.73
C GLY A 4 10.62 36.08 55.00
N VAL A 5 11.94 35.95 54.84
CA VAL A 5 12.86 35.92 55.99
C VAL A 5 12.90 37.29 56.67
N TYR A 6 12.48 37.35 57.93
CA TYR A 6 12.54 38.55 58.75
C TYR A 6 13.84 38.62 59.55
N ARG A 7 14.24 37.51 60.17
CA ARG A 7 15.45 37.44 60.98
C ARG A 7 16.00 36.03 61.03
N ILE A 8 17.33 35.88 61.10
CA ILE A 8 17.98 34.61 61.44
C ILE A 8 18.47 34.75 62.88
N ASN A 9 18.07 33.82 63.74
CA ASN A 9 18.46 33.75 65.14
C ASN A 9 19.73 32.92 65.29
N GLY A 10 20.65 33.37 66.15
CA GLY A 10 21.84 32.62 66.48
C GLY A 10 22.35 32.93 67.88
N SER A 11 23.02 31.96 68.48
CA SER A 11 23.63 32.02 69.81
C SER A 11 25.02 31.38 69.73
N GLY A 12 26.04 32.03 70.32
CA GLY A 12 27.40 31.50 70.33
C GLY A 12 28.04 31.26 68.95
N GLY A 13 27.66 32.05 67.93
CA GLY A 13 28.18 31.92 66.56
C GLY A 13 27.55 30.79 65.72
N LYS A 14 26.49 30.12 66.23
CA LYS A 14 25.72 29.12 65.49
C LYS A 14 24.28 29.59 65.28
N VAL A 15 23.71 29.25 64.12
CA VAL A 15 22.30 29.51 63.81
C VAL A 15 21.44 28.57 64.64
N THR A 16 20.41 29.11 65.27
CA THR A 16 19.45 28.35 66.10
C THR A 16 18.05 28.34 65.50
N GLY A 17 17.76 29.24 64.54
CA GLY A 17 16.46 29.30 63.88
C GLY A 17 16.31 30.49 62.94
N LEU A 18 15.15 30.54 62.29
CA LEU A 18 14.76 31.50 61.26
C LEU A 18 13.36 32.03 61.62
N ILE A 19 13.22 33.35 61.76
CA ILE A 19 11.93 34.01 61.86
C ILE A 19 11.50 34.46 60.47
N LEU A 20 10.37 33.95 60.01
CA LEU A 20 9.66 34.37 58.82
C LEU A 20 8.61 35.43 59.16
N GLN A 21 8.36 36.37 58.24
CA GLN A 21 7.26 37.31 58.29
C GLN A 21 6.38 37.13 57.05
N GLU A 22 5.06 37.18 57.25
CA GLU A 22 4.09 37.03 56.19
C GLU A 22 4.22 38.15 55.15
N CYS A 23 4.30 37.77 53.87
CA CYS A 23 4.24 38.66 52.72
C CYS A 23 2.81 38.64 52.15
N THR A 24 2.11 39.76 52.31
CA THR A 24 0.70 39.91 51.95
C THR A 24 0.50 40.15 50.45
N SER A 25 1.45 40.82 49.79
CA SER A 25 1.51 40.92 48.33
C SER A 25 2.97 40.98 47.87
N VAL A 26 3.30 40.36 46.73
CA VAL A 26 4.66 40.43 46.12
C VAL A 26 4.72 41.54 45.05
N PHE A 27 3.60 41.75 44.35
CA PHE A 27 3.46 42.77 43.32
C PHE A 27 2.38 43.78 43.73
N ASP A 28 2.49 44.99 43.20
CA ASP A 28 1.41 45.98 43.31
C ASP A 28 0.28 45.72 42.28
N ALA A 29 -0.75 46.57 42.30
CA ALA A 29 -1.93 46.42 41.44
C ALA A 29 -1.61 46.54 39.93
N GLN A 30 -0.40 46.99 39.56
CA GLN A 30 0.08 47.10 38.19
C GLN A 30 1.04 45.95 37.83
N GLY A 31 1.17 44.94 38.68
CA GLY A 31 2.04 43.78 38.46
C GLY A 31 3.53 44.06 38.67
N ARG A 32 3.89 45.19 39.31
CA ARG A 32 5.29 45.57 39.58
C ARG A 32 5.77 44.98 40.90
N PHE A 33 7.01 44.48 40.94
CA PHE A 33 7.55 43.82 42.14
C PHE A 33 7.70 44.84 43.28
N SER A 34 6.86 44.73 44.31
CA SER A 34 6.78 45.65 45.45
C SER A 34 6.19 44.90 46.66
N PRO A 35 7.00 44.06 47.34
CA PRO A 35 6.48 43.20 48.39
C PRO A 35 5.99 43.98 49.62
N ARG A 36 4.80 43.65 50.11
CA ARG A 36 4.19 44.16 51.34
C ARG A 36 4.16 43.05 52.38
N PHE A 37 4.42 43.40 53.64
CA PHE A 37 4.52 42.41 54.72
C PHE A 37 3.47 42.68 55.81
N GLY A 38 2.81 41.61 56.25
CA GLY A 38 1.84 41.62 57.34
C GLY A 38 2.51 41.49 58.70
N PRO A 39 1.77 41.65 59.81
CA PRO A 39 2.34 41.62 61.16
C PRO A 39 2.65 40.20 61.65
N ARG A 40 2.17 39.17 60.96
CA ARG A 40 2.30 37.77 61.38
C ARG A 40 3.72 37.26 61.15
N ARG A 41 4.28 36.61 62.18
CA ARG A 41 5.62 36.00 62.15
C ARG A 41 5.57 34.57 62.62
N GLU A 42 6.46 33.74 62.09
CA GLU A 42 6.59 32.33 62.43
C GLU A 42 8.07 31.97 62.56
N GLU A 43 8.42 31.23 63.61
CA GLU A 43 9.81 30.80 63.84
C GLU A 43 9.98 29.33 63.46
N ILE A 44 10.99 29.06 62.63
CA ILE A 44 11.39 27.74 62.21
C ILE A 44 12.77 27.46 62.84
N PRO A 45 12.89 26.50 63.76
CA PRO A 45 14.19 26.10 64.29
C PRO A 45 15.04 25.48 63.17
N ALA A 46 16.30 25.88 63.10
CA ALA A 46 17.23 25.44 62.07
C ALA A 46 18.67 25.61 62.57
N ASP A 47 19.49 24.58 62.35
CA ASP A 47 20.90 24.58 62.76
C ASP A 47 21.82 25.18 61.68
N CYS A 48 21.29 25.36 60.46
CA CYS A 48 21.95 25.97 59.31
C CYS A 48 20.92 26.60 58.38
N VAL A 49 21.19 27.80 57.86
CA VAL A 49 20.35 28.48 56.86
C VAL A 49 21.21 28.83 55.66
N LEU A 50 20.87 28.29 54.49
CA LEU A 50 21.53 28.58 53.22
C LEU A 50 20.71 29.64 52.48
N ILE A 51 21.26 30.86 52.37
CA ILE A 51 20.58 31.97 51.68
C ILE A 51 20.88 31.90 50.19
N ALA A 52 19.90 31.55 49.38
CA ALA A 52 19.95 31.72 47.94
C ALA A 52 19.48 33.15 47.58
N ILE A 53 20.40 34.12 47.60
CA ILE A 53 20.10 35.49 47.18
C ILE A 53 20.10 35.61 45.65
N GLY A 54 19.05 36.24 45.09
CA GLY A 54 19.17 37.00 43.85
C GLY A 54 19.97 38.27 44.13
N GLN A 55 20.93 38.59 43.26
CA GLN A 55 21.92 39.65 43.49
C GLN A 55 21.27 41.04 43.55
N GLN A 56 21.76 41.92 44.43
CA GLN A 56 21.53 43.35 44.32
C GLN A 56 22.32 43.88 43.12
N ARG A 57 21.74 44.84 42.39
CA ARG A 57 22.42 45.52 41.29
C ARG A 57 23.55 46.36 41.88
N ASP A 58 24.78 46.15 41.43
CA ASP A 58 25.86 47.08 41.72
C ASP A 58 25.70 48.31 40.82
N LEU A 59 25.31 49.43 41.40
CA LEU A 59 25.05 50.69 40.71
C LEU A 59 26.14 51.74 41.04
N SER A 60 27.19 51.33 41.74
CA SER A 60 28.23 52.24 42.26
C SER A 60 29.01 52.98 41.16
N PHE A 61 29.01 52.45 39.94
CA PHE A 61 29.69 53.02 38.78
C PHE A 61 28.86 54.07 38.03
N LEU A 62 27.59 54.31 38.41
CA LEU A 62 26.66 55.12 37.67
C LEU A 62 26.11 56.24 38.56
N PRO A 63 26.47 57.52 38.33
CA PRO A 63 26.13 58.60 39.24
C PRO A 63 24.61 58.88 39.25
N PRO A 64 24.03 59.36 40.35
CA PRO A 64 22.57 59.50 40.51
C PRO A 64 21.89 60.44 39.49
N ASP A 65 22.66 61.35 38.90
CA ASP A 65 22.25 62.34 37.89
C ASP A 65 22.52 61.89 36.44
N SER A 66 22.92 60.63 36.24
CA SER A 66 23.22 60.09 34.91
C SER A 66 22.00 60.16 33.98
N PRO A 67 22.17 60.59 32.71
CA PRO A 67 21.10 60.61 31.71
C PRO A 67 20.64 59.20 31.31
N LEU A 68 21.35 58.16 31.76
CA LEU A 68 20.99 56.77 31.52
C LEU A 68 19.87 56.28 32.45
N TRP A 69 19.51 57.02 33.50
CA TRP A 69 18.42 56.63 34.39
C TRP A 69 17.06 56.79 33.72
N ALA A 70 16.18 55.82 33.94
CA ALA A 70 14.75 56.02 33.70
C ALA A 70 14.21 57.06 34.70
N ALA A 71 13.11 57.75 34.34
CA ALA A 71 12.52 58.83 35.14
C ALA A 71 12.18 58.45 36.61
N GLU A 72 12.08 57.16 36.92
CA GLU A 72 11.79 56.61 38.25
C GLU A 72 13.06 56.18 39.05
N GLY A 73 14.26 56.35 38.50
CA GLY A 73 15.55 56.26 39.22
C GLY A 73 16.04 54.86 39.65
N GLN A 74 15.32 53.77 39.29
CA GLN A 74 15.68 52.40 39.70
C GLN A 74 16.15 51.49 38.58
N ARG A 75 16.07 51.90 37.31
CA ARG A 75 16.49 51.13 36.11
C ARG A 75 17.10 52.07 35.08
N LEU A 76 17.86 51.51 34.14
CA LEU A 76 18.33 52.29 33.00
C LEU A 76 17.18 52.54 32.03
N ALA A 77 17.11 53.75 31.48
CA ALA A 77 16.27 54.06 30.35
C ALA A 77 16.82 53.31 29.14
N VAL A 78 16.01 52.43 28.57
CA VAL A 78 16.34 51.70 27.34
C VAL A 78 15.12 51.69 26.42
N ASP A 79 15.36 51.72 25.11
CA ASP A 79 14.35 51.33 24.14
C ASP A 79 14.06 49.83 24.32
N PRO A 80 12.79 49.42 24.49
CA PRO A 80 12.45 48.03 24.80
C PRO A 80 12.75 47.04 23.65
N PHE A 81 13.03 47.54 22.44
CA PHE A 81 13.29 46.73 21.25
C PHE A 81 14.78 46.69 20.91
N THR A 82 15.43 47.84 20.81
CA THR A 82 16.86 47.95 20.47
C THR A 82 17.77 47.84 21.68
N LEU A 83 17.22 47.98 22.89
CA LEU A 83 17.96 48.03 24.16
C LEU A 83 18.96 49.20 24.22
N GLN A 84 18.81 50.18 23.32
CA GLN A 84 19.62 51.38 23.29
C GLN A 84 19.21 52.32 24.42
N THR A 85 20.17 52.88 25.12
CA THR A 85 19.93 53.91 26.13
C THR A 85 19.75 55.30 25.49
N PRO A 86 19.42 56.37 26.24
CA PRO A 86 19.44 57.73 25.71
C PRO A 86 20.81 58.18 25.14
N LEU A 87 21.90 57.50 25.50
CA LEU A 87 23.19 57.67 24.83
C LEU A 87 23.26 56.74 23.61
N PRO A 88 23.36 57.25 22.37
CA PRO A 88 23.22 56.45 21.16
C PRO A 88 24.21 55.29 21.01
N TRP A 89 25.38 55.37 21.65
CA TRP A 89 26.42 54.34 21.60
C TRP A 89 26.43 53.41 22.81
N VAL A 90 25.46 53.54 23.73
CA VAL A 90 25.36 52.71 24.95
C VAL A 90 24.07 51.90 24.91
N PHE A 91 24.20 50.60 25.14
CA PHE A 91 23.11 49.62 25.14
C PHE A 91 23.10 48.87 26.47
N ALA A 92 21.92 48.55 26.98
CA ALA A 92 21.79 47.88 28.27
C ALA A 92 20.73 46.77 28.22
N GLY A 93 21.07 45.61 28.78
CA GLY A 93 20.18 44.46 28.92
C GLY A 93 20.29 43.84 30.31
N GLY A 94 19.55 42.76 30.53
CA GLY A 94 19.44 42.08 31.81
C GLY A 94 18.70 42.90 32.87
N ASP A 95 19.02 42.63 34.12
CA ASP A 95 18.27 43.16 35.28
C ASP A 95 18.36 44.69 35.42
N LEU A 96 19.36 45.34 34.82
CA LEU A 96 19.49 46.80 34.77
C LEU A 96 18.49 47.46 33.81
N ALA A 97 18.03 46.74 32.79
CA ALA A 97 17.06 47.21 31.80
C ALA A 97 15.63 46.92 32.22
N THR A 98 15.31 45.66 32.55
CA THR A 98 13.91 45.24 32.81
C THR A 98 13.61 44.94 34.28
N GLY A 99 14.64 44.73 35.10
CA GLY A 99 14.53 44.13 36.44
C GLY A 99 14.73 42.61 36.43
N PRO A 100 14.72 41.95 37.60
CA PRO A 100 15.00 40.51 37.71
C PRO A 100 14.01 39.70 36.88
N THR A 101 14.53 38.95 35.92
CA THR A 101 13.76 38.07 35.04
C THR A 101 14.42 36.67 34.98
N SER A 102 13.94 35.79 34.10
CA SER A 102 14.61 34.50 33.89
C SER A 102 15.99 34.70 33.25
N VAL A 103 16.94 33.80 33.56
CA VAL A 103 18.28 33.84 32.93
C VAL A 103 18.20 33.76 31.40
N VAL A 104 17.18 33.07 30.87
CA VAL A 104 16.92 32.95 29.43
C VAL A 104 16.58 34.30 28.83
N GLU A 105 15.78 35.11 29.51
CA GLU A 105 15.39 36.44 29.06
C GLU A 105 16.57 37.42 29.11
N ALA A 106 17.39 37.36 30.16
CA ALA A 106 18.62 38.15 30.27
C ALA A 106 19.62 37.81 29.15
N VAL A 107 19.80 36.52 28.82
CA VAL A 107 20.62 36.07 27.70
C VAL A 107 20.04 36.55 26.36
N ALA A 108 18.73 36.44 26.17
CA ALA A 108 18.05 36.94 24.96
C ALA A 108 18.20 38.45 24.79
N GLN A 109 18.18 39.22 25.88
CA GLN A 109 18.49 40.66 25.86
C GLN A 109 19.95 40.92 25.49
N GLY A 110 20.90 40.13 25.99
CA GLY A 110 22.31 40.22 25.57
C GLY A 110 22.49 40.02 24.07
N HIS A 111 21.83 39.02 23.48
CA HIS A 111 21.85 38.79 22.03
C HIS A 111 21.22 39.97 21.25
N ARG A 112 20.09 40.51 21.72
CA ARG A 112 19.44 41.69 21.12
C ARG A 112 20.31 42.94 21.16
N ALA A 113 20.97 43.20 22.29
CA ALA A 113 21.87 44.32 22.45
C ALA A 113 23.10 44.17 21.52
N ALA A 114 23.68 42.98 21.42
CA ALA A 114 24.82 42.71 20.54
C ALA A 114 24.48 42.94 19.05
N GLU A 115 23.32 42.48 18.59
CA GLU A 115 22.86 42.74 17.21
C GLU A 115 22.59 44.23 16.97
N SER A 116 21.96 44.92 17.94
CA SER A 116 21.69 46.36 17.84
C SER A 116 22.99 47.16 17.78
N ILE A 117 24.01 46.78 18.57
CA ILE A 117 25.36 47.34 18.49
C ILE A 117 25.97 47.09 17.11
N HIS A 118 25.88 45.86 16.58
CA HIS A 118 26.42 45.54 15.27
C HIS A 118 25.81 46.41 14.17
N ARG A 119 24.48 46.49 14.13
CA ARG A 119 23.74 47.33 13.18
C ARG A 119 24.07 48.81 13.32
N TYR A 120 24.13 49.31 14.56
CA TYR A 120 24.54 50.68 14.85
C TYR A 120 25.94 50.98 14.29
N LEU A 121 26.90 50.07 14.46
CA LEU A 121 28.27 50.21 13.93
C LEU A 121 28.32 50.15 12.39
N GLN A 122 27.39 49.44 11.74
CA GLN A 122 27.28 49.39 10.29
C GLN A 122 26.43 50.53 9.70
N GLY A 123 25.83 51.39 10.54
CA GLY A 123 24.89 52.44 10.09
C GLY A 123 23.55 51.91 9.58
N GLU A 124 23.20 50.67 9.96
CA GLU A 124 21.95 50.02 9.59
C GLU A 124 20.80 50.35 10.55
N ASP A 125 19.56 50.23 10.07
CA ASP A 125 18.38 50.36 10.93
C ASP A 125 18.32 49.23 11.98
N MET A 126 18.43 49.61 13.25
CA MET A 126 18.37 48.69 14.39
C MET A 126 16.97 48.07 14.57
N ALA A 127 15.90 48.76 14.17
CA ALA A 127 14.53 48.28 14.32
C ALA A 127 14.17 47.18 13.31
N ALA A 128 14.89 47.11 12.17
CA ALA A 128 14.69 46.10 11.12
C ALA A 128 14.90 44.65 11.59
N TYR A 129 15.66 44.44 12.68
CA TYR A 129 15.84 43.13 13.30
C TYR A 129 14.51 42.45 13.70
N ARG A 130 13.45 43.24 13.95
CA ARG A 130 12.10 42.73 14.28
C ARG A 130 11.46 41.93 13.14
N VAL A 131 11.67 42.34 11.90
CA VAL A 131 11.18 41.63 10.70
C VAL A 131 11.96 40.33 10.54
N CYS A 132 13.28 40.39 10.71
CA CYS A 132 14.18 39.25 10.60
C CYS A 132 13.92 38.17 11.68
N LEU A 133 13.54 38.54 12.91
CA LEU A 133 13.12 37.59 13.96
C LEU A 133 11.78 36.93 13.66
N ALA A 134 10.80 37.67 13.13
CA ALA A 134 9.49 37.11 12.77
C ALA A 134 9.59 36.15 11.57
N GLU A 135 10.49 36.42 10.63
CA GLU A 135 10.83 35.54 9.51
C GLU A 135 11.67 34.33 9.96
N LYS A 136 12.73 34.55 10.76
CA LYS A 136 13.55 33.46 11.33
C LYS A 136 12.81 32.59 12.34
N ALA A 137 11.76 33.07 13.01
CA ALA A 137 10.93 32.24 13.87
C ALA A 137 10.07 31.24 13.07
N ARG A 138 9.84 31.50 11.78
CA ARG A 138 9.13 30.58 10.87
C ARG A 138 10.07 29.55 10.24
N GLU A 139 11.37 29.84 10.18
CA GLU A 139 12.38 28.91 9.70
C GLU A 139 13.05 28.21 10.88
N LYS A 140 12.99 26.87 10.93
CA LYS A 140 13.96 26.15 11.77
C LYS A 140 15.35 26.52 11.26
N PRO A 141 16.26 27.08 12.09
CA PRO A 141 17.61 27.32 11.64
C PRO A 141 18.19 26.00 11.12
N PRO A 142 18.81 25.99 9.92
CA PRO A 142 19.44 24.78 9.42
C PRO A 142 20.45 24.32 10.48
N SER A 143 20.46 23.01 10.74
CA SER A 143 21.44 22.42 11.65
C SER A 143 22.84 22.82 11.19
N ALA A 144 23.68 23.29 12.11
CA ALA A 144 25.08 23.55 11.79
C ALA A 144 25.68 22.31 11.11
N PRO A 145 26.33 22.46 9.94
CA PRO A 145 26.94 21.33 9.26
C PRO A 145 27.96 20.68 10.19
N ARG A 146 28.02 19.34 10.17
CA ARG A 146 29.15 18.64 10.80
C ARG A 146 30.43 19.19 10.17
N PRO A 147 31.46 19.50 10.95
CA PRO A 147 32.74 19.87 10.37
C PRO A 147 33.27 18.73 9.49
N ASP A 148 33.77 19.06 8.31
CA ASP A 148 34.32 18.11 7.33
C ASP A 148 35.69 17.52 7.75
N ARG A 149 36.11 17.77 9.00
CA ARG A 149 37.45 17.48 9.50
C ARG A 149 37.38 16.99 10.95
N TRP A 150 38.21 16.01 11.27
CA TRP A 150 38.35 15.46 12.62
C TRP A 150 39.16 16.40 13.52
N PHE A 151 38.71 16.57 14.77
CA PHE A 151 39.46 17.26 15.82
C PHE A 151 39.77 16.26 16.96
N PRO A 152 41.01 16.24 17.49
CA PRO A 152 41.35 15.38 18.61
C PRO A 152 40.55 15.75 19.86
N HIS A 153 40.13 14.73 20.63
CA HIS A 153 39.47 14.97 21.91
C HIS A 153 40.48 15.53 22.91
N VAL A 154 40.24 16.77 23.37
CA VAL A 154 41.05 17.43 24.39
C VAL A 154 40.25 17.45 25.70
N GLU A 155 40.85 16.95 26.78
CA GLU A 155 40.20 16.93 28.10
C GLU A 155 39.89 18.35 28.57
N ARG A 156 38.71 18.53 29.19
CA ARG A 156 38.30 19.84 29.72
C ARG A 156 39.25 20.27 30.82
N VAL A 157 39.80 21.48 30.71
CA VAL A 157 40.60 22.06 31.79
C VAL A 157 39.68 22.33 32.98
N ARG A 158 39.99 21.72 34.12
CA ARG A 158 39.22 21.93 35.36
C ARG A 158 39.77 23.18 36.05
N PRO A 159 38.90 24.13 36.47
CA PRO A 159 39.33 25.24 37.30
C PRO A 159 40.01 24.73 38.58
N SER A 160 41.04 25.45 39.04
CA SER A 160 41.65 25.18 40.34
C SER A 160 40.61 25.30 41.45
N ARG A 161 40.64 24.39 42.41
CA ARG A 161 39.74 24.43 43.58
C ARG A 161 40.54 24.74 44.82
N LEU A 162 40.04 25.66 45.63
CA LEU A 162 40.64 25.93 46.94
C LEU A 162 40.43 24.72 47.88
N PRO A 163 41.34 24.46 48.83
CA PRO A 163 41.09 23.55 49.93
C PRO A 163 39.82 23.96 50.71
N VAL A 164 39.04 22.98 51.18
CA VAL A 164 37.72 23.23 51.80
C VAL A 164 37.76 24.28 52.93
N ALA A 165 38.83 24.27 53.73
CA ALA A 165 39.00 25.23 54.83
C ALA A 165 39.16 26.69 54.38
N GLN A 166 39.55 26.92 53.12
CA GLN A 166 39.81 28.24 52.53
C GLN A 166 38.64 28.75 51.68
N ARG A 167 37.54 27.99 51.57
CA ARG A 167 36.35 28.36 50.79
C ARG A 167 35.38 29.21 51.61
N GLN A 168 35.84 30.35 52.10
CA GLN A 168 35.04 31.25 52.94
C GLN A 168 34.56 32.51 52.21
N GLY A 169 34.90 32.66 50.93
CA GLY A 169 34.51 33.81 50.09
C GLY A 169 34.44 33.45 48.60
N TYR A 170 34.37 34.48 47.74
CA TYR A 170 34.28 34.32 46.27
C TYR A 170 35.60 33.89 45.62
N GLU A 171 36.69 33.78 46.38
CA GLU A 171 38.03 33.46 45.86
C GLU A 171 38.09 32.13 45.09
N GLU A 172 37.32 31.11 45.47
CA GLU A 172 37.24 29.85 44.68
C GLU A 172 36.52 30.07 43.34
N ILE A 173 35.61 31.05 43.28
CA ILE A 173 34.81 31.39 42.09
C ILE A 173 35.60 32.37 41.19
N GLU A 174 36.41 33.24 41.78
CA GLU A 174 37.28 34.21 41.09
C GLU A 174 38.56 33.57 40.53
N GLN A 175 38.96 32.40 41.03
CA GLN A 175 39.99 31.55 40.42
C GLN A 175 39.47 30.92 39.12
N THR A 176 39.48 31.71 38.05
CA THR A 176 39.14 31.24 36.71
C THR A 176 40.32 30.49 36.07
N LEU A 177 40.09 29.93 34.88
CA LEU A 177 41.18 29.46 34.01
C LEU A 177 42.20 30.59 33.81
N SER A 178 43.49 30.26 33.78
CA SER A 178 44.51 31.21 33.32
C SER A 178 44.19 31.69 31.89
N PRO A 179 44.69 32.84 31.43
CA PRO A 179 44.50 33.27 30.05
C PRO A 179 44.86 32.19 29.01
N GLU A 180 45.94 31.43 29.24
CA GLU A 180 46.38 30.33 28.38
C GLU A 180 45.43 29.12 28.45
N GLU A 181 44.90 28.81 29.63
CA GLU A 181 43.91 27.75 29.83
C GLU A 181 42.55 28.11 29.23
N ALA A 182 42.14 29.37 29.37
CA ALA A 182 40.94 29.93 28.75
C ALA A 182 41.05 29.92 27.22
N MET A 183 42.19 30.32 26.66
CA MET A 183 42.46 30.23 25.22
C MET A 183 42.44 28.78 24.71
N ARG A 184 42.96 27.84 25.51
CA ARG A 184 42.94 26.40 25.19
C ARG A 184 41.54 25.82 25.22
N GLU A 185 40.74 26.19 26.23
CA GLU A 185 39.34 25.80 26.37
C GLU A 185 38.47 26.44 25.27
N ALA A 186 38.75 27.69 24.88
CA ALA A 186 38.09 28.35 23.76
C ALA A 186 38.37 27.66 22.42
N ARG A 187 39.61 27.19 22.19
CA ARG A 187 39.99 26.40 21.00
C ARG A 187 39.33 25.01 20.95
N ARG A 188 38.85 24.47 22.08
CA ARG A 188 38.08 23.20 22.14
C ARG A 188 36.66 23.36 21.59
N CYS A 189 36.10 24.57 21.64
CA CYS A 189 34.71 24.82 21.27
C CYS A 189 34.57 25.06 19.75
N LEU A 190 34.67 23.98 18.97
CA LEU A 190 34.36 24.00 17.54
C LEU A 190 33.22 23.01 17.24
N SER A 191 32.01 23.57 17.12
CA SER A 191 30.78 22.98 16.56
C SER A 191 30.17 21.76 17.29
N CYS A 192 29.30 22.02 18.26
CA CYS A 192 28.36 21.03 18.77
C CYS A 192 27.17 20.88 17.81
N GLY A 193 27.13 19.79 17.04
CA GLY A 193 25.87 19.33 16.43
C GLY A 193 24.87 18.80 17.49
N LEU A 194 23.72 18.27 17.04
CA LEU A 194 22.68 17.64 17.89
C LEU A 194 23.22 16.59 18.90
N CYS A 195 24.39 16.01 18.64
CA CYS A 195 25.10 15.16 19.58
C CYS A 195 25.90 16.02 20.58
N SER A 196 25.50 16.00 21.85
CA SER A 196 26.25 16.65 22.95
C SER A 196 27.56 15.95 23.31
N GLN A 197 27.96 14.92 22.55
CA GLN A 197 29.10 14.04 22.83
C GLN A 197 29.12 13.54 24.28
N CYS A 198 27.96 13.20 24.86
CA CYS A 198 27.89 12.63 26.21
C CYS A 198 28.57 11.24 26.30
N MET A 199 28.86 10.61 25.15
CA MET A 199 29.48 9.29 25.00
C MET A 199 28.72 8.13 25.64
N GLU A 200 27.52 8.35 26.18
CA GLU A 200 26.71 7.29 26.79
C GLU A 200 26.27 6.24 25.77
N CYS A 201 25.99 6.65 24.53
CA CYS A 201 25.73 5.70 23.45
C CYS A 201 26.95 4.83 23.13
N VAL A 202 28.16 5.41 23.12
CA VAL A 202 29.43 4.68 22.90
C VAL A 202 29.66 3.68 24.02
N LYS A 203 29.52 4.10 25.28
CA LYS A 203 29.62 3.22 26.46
C LYS A 203 28.59 2.09 26.43
N ALA A 204 27.35 2.38 26.02
CA ALA A 204 26.29 1.38 25.92
C ALA A 204 26.50 0.41 24.75
N CYS A 205 27.22 0.82 23.71
CA CYS A 205 27.47 0.02 22.51
C CYS A 205 28.58 -1.02 22.75
N LYS A 206 28.20 -2.20 23.24
CA LYS A 206 29.11 -3.35 23.43
C LYS A 206 29.81 -3.83 22.15
N ALA A 207 29.23 -3.52 20.99
CA ALA A 207 29.79 -3.85 19.68
C ALA A 207 30.82 -2.82 19.20
N GLU A 208 31.05 -1.75 19.97
CA GLU A 208 31.99 -0.67 19.66
C GLU A 208 31.75 0.00 18.28
N ALA A 209 30.50 -0.08 17.79
CA ALA A 209 30.14 0.34 16.43
C ALA A 209 29.93 1.86 16.28
N ILE A 210 29.79 2.59 17.39
CA ILE A 210 29.52 4.03 17.36
C ILE A 210 30.85 4.79 17.27
N LEU A 211 31.23 5.14 16.04
CA LEU A 211 32.47 5.85 15.74
C LEU A 211 32.15 7.31 15.39
N HIS A 212 32.39 8.23 16.34
CA HIS A 212 32.19 9.67 16.11
C HIS A 212 33.13 10.25 15.04
N GLN A 213 34.15 9.49 14.64
CA GLN A 213 35.17 9.85 13.66
C GLN A 213 34.77 9.46 12.23
N MET A 214 33.65 8.76 12.05
CA MET A 214 33.17 8.33 10.74
C MET A 214 32.80 9.55 9.88
N LEU A 215 33.52 9.73 8.78
CA LEU A 215 33.32 10.78 7.80
C LEU A 215 32.48 10.26 6.62
N PRO A 216 31.78 11.14 5.88
CA PRO A 216 31.15 10.73 4.63
C PRO A 216 32.20 10.21 3.65
N GLU A 217 31.91 9.08 3.00
CA GLU A 217 32.71 8.51 1.93
C GLU A 217 32.06 8.83 0.59
N GLU A 218 32.86 9.27 -0.38
CA GLU A 218 32.42 9.45 -1.75
C GLU A 218 32.78 8.19 -2.56
N HIS A 219 31.76 7.59 -3.18
CA HIS A 219 31.94 6.44 -4.07
C HIS A 219 31.59 6.85 -5.50
N SER A 220 32.51 6.60 -6.43
CA SER A 220 32.23 6.69 -7.87
C SER A 220 31.80 5.33 -8.40
N LEU A 221 30.61 5.26 -8.99
CA LEU A 221 30.03 4.04 -9.55
C LEU A 221 29.72 4.25 -11.03
N GLU A 222 30.22 3.36 -11.88
CA GLU A 222 29.81 3.31 -13.28
C GLU A 222 28.54 2.47 -13.42
N VAL A 223 27.46 3.08 -13.93
CA VAL A 223 26.15 2.43 -14.07
C VAL A 223 25.60 2.63 -15.48
N GLY A 224 25.02 1.56 -16.05
CA GLY A 224 24.38 1.62 -17.37
C GLY A 224 22.92 2.13 -17.33
N ALA A 225 22.29 2.12 -16.16
CA ALA A 225 20.93 2.60 -15.97
C ALA A 225 20.70 3.09 -14.54
N VAL A 226 19.80 4.05 -14.36
CA VAL A 226 19.37 4.58 -13.05
C VAL A 226 17.86 4.38 -12.90
N VAL A 227 17.41 3.90 -11.74
CA VAL A 227 15.97 3.79 -11.41
C VAL A 227 15.64 4.75 -10.27
N LEU A 228 14.80 5.74 -10.53
CA LEU A 228 14.30 6.68 -9.54
C LEU A 228 13.16 6.06 -8.73
N ALA A 229 13.40 5.82 -7.45
CA ALA A 229 12.38 5.37 -6.50
C ALA A 229 12.42 6.17 -5.16
N PRO A 230 12.45 7.53 -5.19
CA PRO A 230 12.54 8.33 -3.97
C PRO A 230 11.26 8.31 -3.12
N GLY A 231 10.17 7.69 -3.60
CA GLY A 231 8.91 7.56 -2.87
C GLY A 231 8.07 8.83 -2.91
N PHE A 232 7.40 9.11 -1.79
CA PHE A 232 6.48 10.22 -1.60
C PHE A 232 6.57 10.74 -0.15
N GLU A 233 5.94 11.87 0.11
CA GLU A 233 5.68 12.39 1.46
C GLU A 233 4.19 12.70 1.67
N PRO A 234 3.68 12.62 2.91
CA PRO A 234 2.31 13.02 3.21
C PRO A 234 2.15 14.55 3.13
N MET A 235 0.99 15.02 2.68
CA MET A 235 0.66 16.43 2.52
C MET A 235 0.28 17.12 3.83
N GLU A 236 1.07 16.93 4.89
CA GLU A 236 0.73 17.48 6.23
C GLU A 236 0.84 19.00 6.32
N GLY A 237 1.74 19.59 5.52
CA GLY A 237 1.90 21.05 5.43
C GLY A 237 0.76 21.75 4.69
N ASP A 238 -0.06 20.99 3.98
CA ASP A 238 -1.15 21.50 3.14
C ASP A 238 -2.53 21.24 3.78
N ILE A 239 -2.56 20.89 5.07
CA ILE A 239 -3.81 20.67 5.81
C ILE A 239 -4.44 22.02 6.11
N ARG A 240 -5.70 22.17 5.71
CA ARG A 240 -6.44 23.40 5.92
C ARG A 240 -6.69 23.66 7.42
N PRO A 241 -6.45 24.88 7.94
CA PRO A 241 -6.54 25.17 9.38
C PRO A 241 -7.91 24.86 10.00
N GLU A 242 -8.99 24.93 9.23
CA GLU A 242 -10.34 24.62 9.70
C GLU A 242 -10.52 23.17 10.16
N TYR A 243 -9.59 22.26 9.86
CA TYR A 243 -9.61 20.89 10.37
C TYR A 243 -8.94 20.71 11.73
N GLY A 244 -8.33 21.76 12.30
CA GLY A 244 -7.81 21.73 13.67
C GLY A 244 -6.50 20.96 13.84
N TYR A 245 -5.84 20.54 12.75
CA TYR A 245 -4.55 19.84 12.83
C TYR A 245 -3.47 20.74 13.43
N ARG A 246 -2.72 20.22 14.42
CA ARG A 246 -1.74 20.96 15.24
C ARG A 246 -2.33 22.09 16.11
N ILE A 247 -3.65 22.25 16.11
CA ILE A 247 -4.37 23.13 17.05
C ILE A 247 -4.92 22.28 18.20
N ASP A 248 -5.62 21.19 17.87
CA ASP A 248 -6.13 20.23 18.84
C ASP A 248 -5.35 18.90 18.75
N PRO A 249 -4.84 18.36 19.88
CA PRO A 249 -4.06 17.11 19.90
C PRO A 249 -4.87 15.84 19.54
N HIS A 250 -6.19 15.91 19.50
CA HIS A 250 -7.08 14.81 19.09
C HIS A 250 -7.38 14.81 17.59
N VAL A 251 -6.86 15.78 16.84
CA VAL A 251 -6.86 15.75 15.38
C VAL A 251 -5.50 15.21 14.93
N VAL A 252 -5.50 13.97 14.44
CA VAL A 252 -4.28 13.28 13.98
C VAL A 252 -4.36 13.00 12.48
N THR A 253 -3.21 12.84 11.83
CA THR A 253 -3.17 12.35 10.45
C THR A 253 -3.38 10.84 10.41
N SER A 254 -3.76 10.29 9.25
CA SER A 254 -3.83 8.84 9.06
C SER A 254 -2.48 8.16 9.29
N LEU A 255 -1.35 8.82 8.99
CA LEU A 255 -0.03 8.25 9.25
C LEU A 255 0.32 8.24 10.74
N GLU A 256 -0.05 9.29 11.49
CA GLU A 256 0.04 9.30 12.95
C GLU A 256 -0.88 8.24 13.56
N PHE A 257 -2.09 8.07 13.01
CA PHE A 257 -3.02 7.03 13.44
C PHE A 257 -2.51 5.61 13.14
N GLU A 258 -1.82 5.40 12.01
CA GLU A 258 -1.08 4.15 11.75
C GLU A 258 -0.01 3.89 12.81
N ARG A 259 0.69 4.93 13.30
CA ARG A 259 1.62 4.77 14.42
C ARG A 259 0.88 4.41 15.71
N ILE A 260 -0.32 4.92 15.96
CA ILE A 260 -1.16 4.52 17.10
C ILE A 260 -1.58 3.04 16.99
N LEU A 261 -2.06 2.61 15.82
CA LEU A 261 -2.50 1.24 15.55
C LEU A 261 -1.34 0.22 15.51
N SER A 262 -0.13 0.68 15.21
CA SER A 262 1.04 -0.19 15.08
C SER A 262 1.44 -0.81 16.42
N ALA A 263 1.70 -2.12 16.42
CA ALA A 263 2.23 -2.84 17.59
C ALA A 263 3.58 -2.31 18.09
N SER A 264 4.46 -1.88 17.19
CA SER A 264 5.72 -1.17 17.49
C SER A 264 5.53 0.36 17.54
N GLY A 265 4.28 0.80 17.65
CA GLY A 265 3.88 2.19 17.78
C GLY A 265 4.15 2.75 19.17
N PRO A 266 4.12 4.09 19.34
CA PRO A 266 4.18 4.71 20.66
C PRO A 266 3.04 4.23 21.59
N MET A 267 1.88 3.87 21.02
CA MET A 267 0.73 3.36 21.77
C MET A 267 0.61 1.82 21.77
N GLN A 268 1.62 1.10 21.24
CA GLN A 268 1.68 -0.36 21.18
C GLN A 268 0.43 -1.02 20.56
N GLY A 269 -0.25 -0.33 19.65
CA GLY A 269 -1.47 -0.81 18.99
C GLY A 269 -2.77 -0.58 19.76
N HIS A 270 -2.71 0.09 20.91
CA HIS A 270 -3.89 0.53 21.65
C HIS A 270 -4.39 1.87 21.12
N VAL A 271 -5.64 1.91 20.68
CA VAL A 271 -6.28 3.15 20.20
C VAL A 271 -6.54 4.06 21.39
N ARG A 272 -5.77 5.15 21.51
CA ARG A 272 -5.84 6.11 22.61
C ARG A 272 -5.74 7.54 22.08
N ARG A 273 -6.45 8.45 22.73
CA ARG A 273 -6.35 9.89 22.50
C ARG A 273 -4.96 10.40 22.88
N PRO A 274 -4.31 11.23 22.05
CA PRO A 274 -2.93 11.65 22.31
C PRO A 274 -2.74 12.43 23.63
N SER A 275 -3.68 13.31 23.99
CA SER A 275 -3.52 14.20 25.15
C SER A 275 -3.79 13.51 26.50
N ASP A 276 -4.88 12.74 26.60
CA ASP A 276 -5.38 12.20 27.87
C ASP A 276 -5.29 10.66 27.96
N GLN A 277 -4.79 10.00 26.92
CA GLN A 277 -4.61 8.55 26.83
C GLN A 277 -5.90 7.73 26.97
N LYS A 278 -7.07 8.37 26.94
CA LYS A 278 -8.35 7.65 27.02
C LYS A 278 -8.65 6.92 25.73
N THR A 279 -9.34 5.79 25.84
CA THR A 279 -9.85 5.06 24.68
C THR A 279 -11.02 5.82 24.06
N PRO A 280 -10.95 6.23 22.78
CA PRO A 280 -12.05 6.90 22.12
C PRO A 280 -13.22 5.92 21.88
N ARG A 281 -14.45 6.42 22.01
CA ARG A 281 -15.69 5.70 21.67
C ARG A 281 -16.21 6.07 20.30
N ARG A 282 -15.87 7.26 19.78
CA ARG A 282 -16.27 7.72 18.44
C ARG A 282 -15.08 8.34 17.73
N ILE A 283 -14.77 7.87 16.52
CA ILE A 283 -13.70 8.42 15.68
C ILE A 283 -14.26 8.78 14.30
N ALA A 284 -13.91 9.98 13.82
CA ALA A 284 -14.23 10.45 12.48
C ALA A 284 -12.99 10.42 11.58
N TRP A 285 -13.10 9.87 10.37
CA TRP A 285 -12.09 10.00 9.31
C TRP A 285 -12.57 11.02 8.28
N ILE A 286 -11.72 11.99 7.95
CA ILE A 286 -12.01 12.99 6.90
C ILE A 286 -11.19 12.65 5.67
N GLN A 287 -11.86 12.41 4.55
CA GLN A 287 -11.20 12.05 3.30
C GLN A 287 -10.70 13.25 2.50
N CYS A 288 -9.82 12.96 1.53
CA CYS A 288 -9.34 13.93 0.54
C CYS A 288 -8.62 15.14 1.18
N VAL A 289 -7.94 14.95 2.32
CA VAL A 289 -7.20 16.04 2.96
C VAL A 289 -5.91 16.30 2.17
N GLY A 290 -5.79 17.49 1.58
CA GLY A 290 -4.68 17.89 0.71
C GLY A 290 -4.76 17.34 -0.72
N SER A 291 -5.78 16.55 -1.08
CA SER A 291 -5.97 15.99 -2.43
C SER A 291 -7.36 16.28 -2.96
N ARG A 292 -7.52 16.40 -4.28
CA ARG A 292 -8.76 16.89 -4.90
C ARG A 292 -9.16 18.25 -4.34
N ASP A 293 -8.16 19.08 -4.04
CA ASP A 293 -8.30 20.40 -3.44
C ASP A 293 -7.76 21.44 -4.41
N LEU A 294 -8.67 22.13 -5.09
CA LEU A 294 -8.35 23.15 -6.08
C LEU A 294 -7.73 24.41 -5.46
N GLN A 295 -8.01 24.69 -4.18
CA GLN A 295 -7.45 25.88 -3.51
C GLN A 295 -5.94 25.73 -3.30
N LEU A 296 -5.48 24.48 -3.14
CA LEU A 296 -4.08 24.13 -2.96
C LEU A 296 -3.39 23.80 -4.30
N GLY A 297 -4.09 23.85 -5.42
CA GLY A 297 -3.57 23.41 -6.73
C GLY A 297 -3.39 21.88 -6.84
N HIS A 298 -3.94 21.11 -5.89
CA HIS A 298 -3.85 19.65 -5.85
C HIS A 298 -5.08 19.00 -6.48
N ASP A 299 -5.16 19.12 -7.80
CA ASP A 299 -6.26 18.67 -8.66
C ASP A 299 -6.24 17.15 -8.98
N TYR A 300 -5.47 16.37 -8.22
CA TYR A 300 -5.33 14.93 -8.40
C TYR A 300 -5.81 14.14 -7.17
N CYS A 301 -6.08 12.86 -7.39
CA CYS A 301 -6.43 11.92 -6.33
C CYS A 301 -5.19 11.14 -5.88
N SER A 302 -5.00 11.03 -4.56
CA SER A 302 -3.88 10.26 -3.99
C SER A 302 -4.02 8.74 -4.10
N SER A 303 -5.11 8.23 -4.71
CA SER A 303 -5.39 6.81 -5.00
C SER A 303 -5.53 5.85 -3.80
N VAL A 304 -4.92 6.13 -2.65
CA VAL A 304 -4.81 5.20 -1.51
C VAL A 304 -5.66 5.56 -0.30
N CYS A 305 -6.06 6.83 -0.16
CA CYS A 305 -6.67 7.36 1.07
C CYS A 305 -8.01 6.73 1.46
N CYS A 306 -8.85 6.44 0.48
CA CYS A 306 -10.08 5.70 0.74
C CYS A 306 -9.81 4.33 1.38
N MET A 307 -8.77 3.63 0.94
CA MET A 307 -8.51 2.25 1.36
C MET A 307 -7.78 2.16 2.70
N TYR A 308 -6.80 3.02 2.96
CA TYR A 308 -6.17 3.00 4.28
C TYR A 308 -7.16 3.46 5.36
N ALA A 309 -8.07 4.40 5.08
CA ALA A 309 -9.05 4.84 6.07
C ALA A 309 -10.08 3.76 6.39
N LEU A 310 -10.56 3.01 5.38
CA LEU A 310 -11.41 1.83 5.61
C LEU A 310 -10.68 0.80 6.47
N LYS A 311 -9.40 0.56 6.18
CA LYS A 311 -8.57 -0.38 6.94
C LYS A 311 -8.38 0.08 8.38
N GLU A 312 -7.99 1.32 8.58
CA GLU A 312 -7.82 1.94 9.89
C GLU A 312 -9.11 1.91 10.71
N ALA A 313 -10.25 2.25 10.11
CA ALA A 313 -11.55 2.21 10.76
C ALA A 313 -11.93 0.79 11.21
N MET A 314 -11.79 -0.21 10.32
CA MET A 314 -12.06 -1.61 10.66
C MET A 314 -11.12 -2.12 11.76
N MET A 315 -9.82 -1.82 11.66
CA MET A 315 -8.83 -2.19 12.68
C MET A 315 -9.10 -1.52 14.02
N ALA A 316 -9.53 -0.25 14.02
CA ALA A 316 -9.88 0.46 15.24
C ALA A 316 -11.09 -0.17 15.93
N VAL A 317 -12.12 -0.58 15.16
CA VAL A 317 -13.29 -1.32 15.67
C VAL A 317 -12.88 -2.68 16.23
N ASP A 318 -12.02 -3.42 15.54
CA ASP A 318 -11.48 -4.70 16.04
C ASP A 318 -10.69 -4.55 17.34
N HIS A 319 -9.94 -3.45 17.47
CA HIS A 319 -9.10 -3.20 18.64
C HIS A 319 -9.89 -2.58 19.81
N THR A 320 -11.06 -1.99 19.54
CA THR A 320 -11.87 -1.25 20.50
C THR A 320 -13.35 -1.64 20.37
N PRO A 321 -13.80 -2.71 21.06
CA PRO A 321 -15.19 -3.13 21.01
C PRO A 321 -16.14 -2.00 21.44
N GLY A 322 -17.18 -1.74 20.63
CA GLY A 322 -18.15 -0.66 20.87
C GLY A 322 -17.74 0.70 20.32
N LEU A 323 -16.61 0.80 19.61
CA LEU A 323 -16.21 2.00 18.88
C LEU A 323 -17.16 2.28 17.69
N GLU A 324 -17.65 3.51 17.58
CA GLU A 324 -18.33 4.01 16.39
C GLU A 324 -17.30 4.67 15.44
N ALA A 325 -17.17 4.11 14.24
CA ALA A 325 -16.28 4.64 13.20
C ALA A 325 -17.10 5.30 12.08
N VAL A 326 -16.76 6.55 11.77
CA VAL A 326 -17.45 7.35 10.76
C VAL A 326 -16.46 7.88 9.74
N ILE A 327 -16.71 7.68 8.44
CA ILE A 327 -15.87 8.19 7.35
C ILE A 327 -16.65 9.22 6.54
N PHE A 328 -16.12 10.45 6.47
CA PHE A 328 -16.64 11.54 5.65
C PHE A 328 -15.95 11.55 4.29
N ALA A 329 -16.71 11.34 3.22
CA ALA A 329 -16.17 11.21 1.87
C ALA A 329 -17.13 11.71 0.79
N ASN A 330 -16.61 12.39 -0.23
CA ASN A 330 -17.36 12.61 -1.46
C ASN A 330 -17.61 11.29 -2.19
N ASP A 331 -16.54 10.56 -2.51
CA ASP A 331 -16.58 9.25 -3.19
C ASP A 331 -15.70 8.25 -2.44
N ILE A 332 -16.09 6.97 -2.41
CA ILE A 332 -15.21 5.89 -1.94
C ILE A 332 -14.59 5.19 -3.16
N ARG A 333 -13.28 5.37 -3.32
CA ARG A 333 -12.49 4.87 -4.47
C ARG A 333 -11.86 3.51 -4.22
N ALA A 334 -12.70 2.50 -3.99
CA ALA A 334 -12.30 1.10 -3.81
C ALA A 334 -12.14 0.37 -5.17
N PHE A 335 -11.17 0.77 -6.01
CA PHE A 335 -11.05 0.30 -7.39
C PHE A 335 -10.12 -0.91 -7.60
N GLY A 336 -9.26 -1.22 -6.63
CA GLY A 336 -8.34 -2.37 -6.70
C GLY A 336 -9.06 -3.72 -6.62
N LYS A 337 -8.38 -4.78 -7.05
CA LYS A 337 -8.91 -6.16 -6.95
C LYS A 337 -9.17 -6.51 -5.47
N GLY A 338 -10.39 -6.95 -5.16
CA GLY A 338 -10.82 -7.24 -3.79
C GLY A 338 -11.19 -6.02 -2.93
N PHE A 339 -10.95 -4.79 -3.40
CA PHE A 339 -11.20 -3.59 -2.59
C PHE A 339 -12.68 -3.28 -2.39
N GLU A 340 -13.54 -3.61 -3.37
CA GLU A 340 -15.00 -3.45 -3.20
C GLU A 340 -15.54 -4.37 -2.10
N GLY A 341 -15.05 -5.61 -2.03
CA GLY A 341 -15.38 -6.52 -0.94
C GLY A 341 -14.96 -5.97 0.42
N TYR A 342 -13.80 -5.31 0.48
CA TYR A 342 -13.32 -4.64 1.70
C TYR A 342 -14.21 -3.46 2.11
N TYR A 343 -14.64 -2.64 1.14
CA TYR A 343 -15.61 -1.56 1.37
C TYR A 343 -16.96 -2.09 1.88
N THR A 344 -17.45 -3.17 1.28
CA THR A 344 -18.70 -3.83 1.70
C THR A 344 -18.58 -4.40 3.12
N ALA A 345 -17.46 -5.07 3.43
CA ALA A 345 -17.19 -5.59 4.76
C ALA A 345 -17.15 -4.48 5.83
N ALA A 346 -16.49 -3.36 5.54
CA ALA A 346 -16.44 -2.21 6.45
C ALA A 346 -17.86 -1.75 6.85
N LYS A 347 -18.79 -1.66 5.89
CA LYS A 347 -20.17 -1.25 6.16
C LYS A 347 -20.99 -2.34 6.87
N GLN A 348 -20.96 -3.56 6.34
CA GLN A 348 -21.91 -4.61 6.74
C GLN A 348 -21.44 -5.42 7.95
N GLN A 349 -20.15 -5.68 8.08
CA GLN A 349 -19.58 -6.52 9.15
C GLN A 349 -19.06 -5.68 10.32
N TYR A 350 -18.49 -4.51 10.03
CA TYR A 350 -17.85 -3.63 11.02
C TYR A 350 -18.69 -2.41 11.40
N GLY A 351 -19.82 -2.18 10.73
CA GLY A 351 -20.73 -1.06 11.03
C GLY A 351 -20.14 0.32 10.77
N VAL A 352 -19.09 0.43 9.93
CA VAL A 352 -18.47 1.72 9.59
C VAL A 352 -19.48 2.59 8.84
N ARG A 353 -19.83 3.74 9.41
CA ARG A 353 -20.78 4.69 8.83
C ARG A 353 -20.09 5.57 7.80
N ILE A 354 -20.64 5.67 6.59
CA ILE A 354 -20.11 6.52 5.53
C ILE A 354 -21.02 7.73 5.35
N VAL A 355 -20.50 8.92 5.60
CA VAL A 355 -21.19 10.20 5.40
C VAL A 355 -20.73 10.80 4.08
N ARG A 356 -21.70 11.20 3.24
CA ARG A 356 -21.42 11.83 1.96
C ARG A 356 -21.22 13.33 2.13
N GLY A 357 -20.08 13.82 1.68
CA GLY A 357 -19.68 15.22 1.84
C GLY A 357 -18.48 15.37 2.77
N LEU A 358 -17.67 16.39 2.51
CA LEU A 358 -16.54 16.74 3.36
C LEU A 358 -16.99 17.73 4.45
N PRO A 359 -16.50 17.61 5.68
CA PRO A 359 -16.78 18.58 6.71
C PRO A 359 -16.24 19.96 6.34
N SER A 360 -16.97 20.98 6.79
CA SER A 360 -16.62 22.39 6.65
C SER A 360 -15.62 22.85 7.70
N ALA A 361 -15.69 22.30 8.92
CA ALA A 361 -14.78 22.62 10.02
C ALA A 361 -14.78 21.52 11.09
N VAL A 362 -13.70 21.48 11.85
CA VAL A 362 -13.55 20.72 13.10
C VAL A 362 -13.25 21.73 14.21
N LYS A 363 -14.06 21.73 15.27
CA LYS A 363 -13.94 22.67 16.40
C LYS A 363 -13.83 21.89 17.69
N GLU A 364 -13.08 22.39 18.66
CA GLU A 364 -13.11 21.83 20.01
C GLU A 364 -14.45 22.20 20.71
N ARG A 365 -15.01 21.26 21.46
CA ARG A 365 -16.09 21.49 22.43
C ARG A 365 -15.47 21.79 23.80
N PRO A 366 -15.51 23.05 24.29
CA PRO A 366 -14.79 23.42 25.51
C PRO A 366 -15.21 22.65 26.77
N SER A 367 -16.43 22.12 26.82
CA SER A 367 -16.95 21.40 27.99
C SER A 367 -16.43 19.97 28.12
N SER A 368 -16.11 19.30 27.02
CA SER A 368 -15.67 17.89 27.00
C SER A 368 -14.24 17.70 26.49
N GLY A 369 -13.67 18.70 25.82
CA GLY A 369 -12.40 18.57 25.09
C GLY A 369 -12.52 17.64 23.88
N ASN A 370 -13.74 17.33 23.44
CA ASN A 370 -14.04 16.53 22.25
C ASN A 370 -14.15 17.42 21.02
N LEU A 371 -14.27 16.80 19.84
CA LEU A 371 -14.28 17.49 18.55
C LEU A 371 -15.68 17.53 17.95
N LEU A 372 -16.14 18.73 17.59
CA LEU A 372 -17.34 18.97 16.79
C LEU A 372 -16.98 19.04 15.32
N VAL A 373 -17.51 18.08 14.55
CA VAL A 373 -17.37 18.04 13.10
C VAL A 373 -18.63 18.66 12.48
N CYS A 374 -18.46 19.78 11.76
CA CYS A 374 -19.54 20.52 11.12
C CYS A 374 -19.66 20.13 9.64
N TYR A 375 -20.80 19.56 9.22
CA TYR A 375 -21.03 19.12 7.83
C TYR A 375 -22.48 19.32 7.39
N LEU A 376 -22.79 19.08 6.11
CA LEU A 376 -24.16 19.07 5.60
C LEU A 376 -24.68 17.62 5.53
N ASP A 377 -25.88 17.37 6.05
CA ASP A 377 -26.54 16.08 5.89
C ASP A 377 -27.07 15.85 4.46
N ALA A 378 -27.71 14.70 4.23
CA ALA A 378 -28.26 14.33 2.92
C ALA A 378 -29.37 15.30 2.44
N GLU A 379 -30.03 16.01 3.35
CA GLU A 379 -31.05 17.01 3.06
C GLU A 379 -30.45 18.42 2.89
N GLY A 380 -29.13 18.56 2.97
CA GLY A 380 -28.42 19.83 2.87
C GLY A 380 -28.50 20.71 4.12
N ARG A 381 -28.88 20.14 5.28
CA ARG A 381 -28.97 20.87 6.55
C ARG A 381 -27.62 20.82 7.28
N PRO A 382 -27.20 21.92 7.93
CA PRO A 382 -26.00 21.92 8.74
C PRO A 382 -26.18 21.03 9.99
N VAL A 383 -25.23 20.12 10.20
CA VAL A 383 -25.16 19.21 11.34
C VAL A 383 -23.82 19.42 12.04
N GLU A 384 -23.87 19.47 13.37
CA GLU A 384 -22.68 19.39 14.23
C GLU A 384 -22.73 18.06 14.99
N GLU A 385 -21.68 17.27 14.86
CA GLU A 385 -21.59 15.95 15.49
C GLU A 385 -20.31 15.82 16.30
N GLU A 386 -20.42 15.28 17.52
CA GLU A 386 -19.31 15.18 18.49
C GLU A 386 -18.54 13.86 18.37
N PHE A 387 -17.21 13.93 18.31
CA PHE A 387 -16.27 12.81 18.22
C PHE A 387 -15.14 12.96 19.24
N ASP A 388 -14.62 11.84 19.74
CA ASP A 388 -13.51 11.87 20.71
C ASP A 388 -12.16 12.14 20.03
N MET A 389 -12.07 11.85 18.73
CA MET A 389 -10.87 11.97 17.92
C MET A 389 -11.22 12.08 16.41
N VAL A 390 -10.41 12.81 15.65
CA VAL A 390 -10.54 12.95 14.20
C VAL A 390 -9.24 12.48 13.54
N VAL A 391 -9.36 11.69 12.48
CA VAL A 391 -8.27 11.20 11.66
C VAL A 391 -8.36 11.84 10.27
N LEU A 392 -7.36 12.65 9.93
CA LEU A 392 -7.25 13.30 8.63
C LEU A 392 -6.58 12.35 7.64
N SER A 393 -7.33 11.89 6.64
CA SER A 393 -6.82 11.01 5.59
C SER A 393 -6.03 11.84 4.58
N VAL A 394 -4.74 12.07 4.91
CA VAL A 394 -3.81 12.92 4.16
C VAL A 394 -3.41 12.31 2.81
N GLY A 395 -3.35 13.18 1.80
CA GLY A 395 -2.85 12.86 0.47
C GLY A 395 -1.34 12.68 0.39
N LEU A 396 -0.87 12.33 -0.80
CA LEU A 396 0.53 12.06 -1.11
C LEU A 396 1.05 13.08 -2.13
N ARG A 397 2.25 13.60 -1.88
CA ARG A 397 3.01 14.42 -2.84
C ARG A 397 4.44 13.89 -3.01
N PRO A 398 5.16 14.26 -4.08
CA PRO A 398 6.57 13.93 -4.23
C PRO A 398 7.40 14.57 -3.11
N ALA A 399 8.38 13.86 -2.57
CA ALA A 399 9.30 14.43 -1.59
C ALA A 399 10.20 15.51 -2.25
N PRO A 400 10.46 16.67 -1.61
CA PRO A 400 11.30 17.74 -2.17
C PRO A 400 12.69 17.26 -2.57
N ALA A 401 13.29 16.35 -1.79
CA ALA A 401 14.58 15.73 -2.13
C ALA A 401 14.51 14.89 -3.42
N GLY A 402 13.38 14.21 -3.66
CA GLY A 402 13.15 13.45 -4.90
C GLY A 402 12.96 14.35 -6.11
N VAL A 403 12.25 15.48 -5.93
CA VAL A 403 12.09 16.53 -6.96
C VAL A 403 13.45 17.13 -7.33
N GLU A 404 14.27 17.47 -6.35
CA GLU A 404 15.62 18.01 -6.56
C GLU A 404 16.53 16.99 -7.26
N LEU A 405 16.50 15.73 -6.85
CA LEU A 405 17.24 14.65 -7.51
C LEU A 405 16.84 14.52 -8.99
N ALA A 406 15.54 14.56 -9.29
CA ALA A 406 15.05 14.50 -10.67
C ALA A 406 15.54 15.69 -11.51
N ARG A 407 15.56 16.92 -10.95
CA ARG A 407 16.10 18.10 -11.63
C ARG A 407 17.58 17.95 -11.94
N ARG A 408 18.40 17.48 -10.99
CA ARG A 408 19.83 17.23 -11.19
C ARG A 408 20.10 16.19 -12.28
N LEU A 409 19.25 15.18 -12.39
CA LEU A 409 19.33 14.16 -13.43
C LEU A 409 18.70 14.59 -14.76
N GLY A 410 18.11 15.79 -14.85
CA GLY A 410 17.41 16.27 -16.03
C GLY A 410 16.16 15.45 -16.39
N VAL A 411 15.47 14.90 -15.39
CA VAL A 411 14.21 14.19 -15.57
C VAL A 411 13.05 15.18 -15.58
N PRO A 412 12.19 15.18 -16.62
CA PRO A 412 11.05 16.09 -16.68
C PRO A 412 10.04 15.77 -15.59
N LEU A 413 9.48 16.81 -14.96
CA LEU A 413 8.43 16.69 -13.96
C LEU A 413 7.08 17.18 -14.52
N ASP A 414 6.00 16.72 -13.90
CA ASP A 414 4.66 17.27 -14.13
C ASP A 414 4.43 18.54 -13.30
N GLN A 415 3.23 19.14 -13.41
CA GLN A 415 2.89 20.41 -12.78
C GLN A 415 2.92 20.37 -11.24
N VAL A 416 2.82 19.17 -10.65
CA VAL A 416 2.76 18.95 -9.20
C VAL A 416 4.00 18.19 -8.69
N GLY A 417 5.03 18.06 -9.53
CA GLY A 417 6.36 17.57 -9.17
C GLY A 417 6.59 16.06 -9.30
N PHE A 418 5.63 15.26 -9.79
CA PHE A 418 5.87 13.84 -10.08
C PHE A 418 6.70 13.69 -11.36
N SER A 419 7.35 12.54 -11.53
CA SER A 419 8.06 12.22 -12.77
C SER A 419 7.09 12.20 -13.95
N ARG A 420 7.39 12.97 -15.00
CA ARG A 420 6.64 12.89 -16.25
C ARG A 420 7.01 11.60 -16.97
N THR A 421 6.02 10.71 -17.05
CA THR A 421 6.18 9.41 -17.70
C THR A 421 5.87 9.50 -19.19
N ALA A 422 6.55 8.66 -19.98
CA ALA A 422 6.32 8.60 -21.42
C ALA A 422 4.99 7.90 -21.75
N PRO A 423 4.32 8.27 -22.87
CA PRO A 423 3.18 7.50 -23.38
C PRO A 423 3.56 6.03 -23.56
N GLY A 424 2.77 5.11 -22.99
CA GLY A 424 3.04 3.67 -23.06
C GLY A 424 3.72 3.06 -21.82
N GLY A 425 3.88 3.79 -20.70
CA GLY A 425 4.09 3.15 -19.39
C GLY A 425 4.64 4.04 -18.27
N LEU A 426 4.25 3.74 -17.04
CA LEU A 426 4.60 4.49 -15.82
C LEU A 426 6.03 4.24 -15.31
N HIS A 427 6.82 3.43 -16.01
CA HIS A 427 8.15 2.96 -15.58
C HIS A 427 9.32 3.62 -16.33
N ARG A 428 9.03 4.45 -17.35
CA ARG A 428 10.04 5.17 -18.16
C ARG A 428 9.93 6.67 -17.92
N THR A 429 11.08 7.33 -17.80
CA THR A 429 11.13 8.80 -17.81
C THR A 429 11.25 9.32 -19.24
N GLY A 430 11.17 10.64 -19.41
CA GLY A 430 11.50 11.29 -20.69
C GLY A 430 12.99 11.26 -21.07
N ARG A 431 13.87 10.68 -20.23
CA ARG A 431 15.32 10.61 -20.44
C ARG A 431 15.77 9.15 -20.57
N GLU A 432 16.46 8.84 -21.66
CA GLU A 432 17.03 7.52 -21.90
C GLU A 432 18.05 7.13 -20.83
N GLY A 433 18.08 5.85 -20.46
CA GLY A 433 18.90 5.31 -19.37
C GLY A 433 18.39 5.62 -17.96
N ILE A 434 17.37 6.49 -17.80
CA ILE A 434 16.77 6.80 -16.51
C ILE A 434 15.31 6.35 -16.46
N PHE A 435 15.00 5.50 -15.48
CA PHE A 435 13.69 4.89 -15.25
C PHE A 435 13.10 5.41 -13.94
N VAL A 436 11.80 5.15 -13.73
CA VAL A 436 11.11 5.53 -12.48
C VAL A 436 10.28 4.35 -11.97
N ALA A 437 10.19 4.21 -10.66
CA ALA A 437 9.38 3.18 -10.02
C ALA A 437 8.69 3.70 -8.75
N GLY A 438 7.53 3.12 -8.47
CA GLY A 438 6.74 3.43 -7.29
C GLY A 438 6.09 4.81 -7.32
N ALA A 439 5.76 5.32 -6.14
CA ALA A 439 4.91 6.49 -5.95
C ALA A 439 5.45 7.79 -6.57
N PHE A 440 6.74 7.86 -6.94
CA PHE A 440 7.29 9.02 -7.64
C PHE A 440 6.81 9.14 -9.10
N ALA A 441 6.31 8.04 -9.69
CA ALA A 441 5.69 8.07 -11.01
C ALA A 441 4.23 8.57 -10.96
N ALA A 442 3.49 8.19 -9.92
CA ALA A 442 2.11 8.61 -9.66
C ALA A 442 1.67 8.15 -8.25
N PRO A 443 0.64 8.76 -7.64
CA PRO A 443 0.01 8.21 -6.45
C PRO A 443 -0.60 6.83 -6.71
N MET A 444 -0.08 5.80 -6.03
CA MET A 444 -0.43 4.40 -6.26
C MET A 444 -0.27 3.57 -4.98
N ASP A 445 -0.86 2.38 -4.98
CA ASP A 445 -0.76 1.45 -3.85
C ASP A 445 0.51 0.56 -3.89
N ILE A 446 0.66 -0.31 -2.89
CA ILE A 446 1.80 -1.25 -2.79
C ILE A 446 1.81 -2.27 -3.94
N PRO A 447 0.72 -2.99 -4.25
CA PRO A 447 0.66 -3.87 -5.42
C PRO A 447 1.14 -3.18 -6.71
N GLU A 448 0.63 -1.99 -7.00
CA GLU A 448 1.01 -1.21 -8.18
C GLU A 448 2.48 -0.78 -8.15
N THR A 449 2.98 -0.39 -6.98
CA THR A 449 4.40 -0.06 -6.78
C THR A 449 5.31 -1.24 -7.11
N VAL A 450 4.97 -2.45 -6.64
CA VAL A 450 5.76 -3.67 -6.89
C VAL A 450 5.68 -4.09 -8.37
N MET A 451 4.51 -3.94 -9.00
CA MET A 451 4.36 -4.14 -10.44
C MET A 451 5.23 -3.15 -11.23
N GLY A 452 5.17 -1.87 -10.90
CA GLY A 452 5.93 -0.80 -11.55
C GLY A 452 7.45 -0.95 -11.38
N ALA A 453 7.92 -1.36 -10.19
CA ALA A 453 9.32 -1.68 -9.95
C ALA A 453 9.80 -2.87 -10.81
N SER A 454 8.96 -3.91 -10.93
CA SER A 454 9.26 -5.05 -11.80
C SER A 454 9.30 -4.65 -13.28
N ALA A 455 8.43 -3.72 -13.69
CA ALA A 455 8.42 -3.18 -15.05
C ALA A 455 9.64 -2.30 -15.36
N ALA A 456 10.08 -1.48 -14.39
CA ALA A 456 11.32 -0.72 -14.49
C ALA A 456 12.54 -1.66 -14.60
N ALA A 457 12.59 -2.72 -13.78
CA ALA A 457 13.63 -3.74 -13.86
C ALA A 457 13.64 -4.46 -15.21
N ALA A 458 12.47 -4.78 -15.77
CA ALA A 458 12.37 -5.36 -17.12
C ALA A 458 12.93 -4.40 -18.19
N ALA A 459 12.60 -3.11 -18.11
CA ALA A 459 13.10 -2.10 -19.04
C ALA A 459 14.62 -1.85 -18.91
N VAL A 460 15.16 -1.92 -17.70
CA VAL A 460 16.62 -1.95 -17.48
C VAL A 460 17.22 -3.22 -18.08
N GLY A 461 16.54 -4.37 -17.92
CA GLY A 461 16.93 -5.63 -18.53
C GLY A 461 16.99 -5.56 -20.04
N GLU A 462 16.01 -4.91 -20.70
CA GLU A 462 15.99 -4.65 -22.16
C GLU A 462 17.25 -3.89 -22.59
N LEU A 463 17.69 -2.90 -21.81
CA LEU A 463 18.88 -2.08 -22.12
C LEU A 463 20.20 -2.81 -21.84
N LEU A 464 20.28 -3.55 -20.73
CA LEU A 464 21.53 -4.10 -20.21
C LEU A 464 21.70 -5.61 -20.44
N TYR A 465 20.81 -6.25 -21.21
CA TYR A 465 20.91 -7.70 -21.45
C TYR A 465 22.27 -8.17 -22.00
N PRO A 466 23.01 -7.41 -22.85
CA PRO A 466 24.32 -7.87 -23.35
C PRO A 466 25.36 -8.03 -22.24
N SER A 467 25.19 -7.31 -21.12
CA SER A 467 26.07 -7.35 -19.94
C SER A 467 25.50 -8.24 -18.82
N ARG A 468 24.45 -9.03 -19.08
CA ARG A 468 23.82 -9.87 -18.06
C ARG A 468 24.83 -10.89 -17.52
N GLY A 469 24.96 -10.95 -16.19
CA GLY A 469 25.81 -11.93 -15.51
C GLY A 469 27.29 -11.54 -15.36
N THR A 470 27.75 -10.47 -16.01
CA THR A 470 29.19 -10.12 -16.03
C THR A 470 29.74 -9.63 -14.67
N LEU A 471 28.87 -9.04 -13.83
CA LEU A 471 29.23 -8.52 -12.50
C LEU A 471 28.54 -9.27 -11.35
N VAL A 472 27.89 -10.41 -11.62
CA VAL A 472 27.15 -11.16 -10.60
C VAL A 472 28.12 -11.91 -9.68
N ARG A 473 28.10 -11.61 -8.38
CA ARG A 473 28.80 -12.39 -7.35
C ARG A 473 27.83 -13.37 -6.70
N LYS A 474 28.19 -14.65 -6.64
CA LYS A 474 27.42 -15.65 -5.90
C LYS A 474 27.68 -15.49 -4.40
N LYS A 475 26.62 -15.47 -3.59
CA LYS A 475 26.73 -15.52 -2.13
C LYS A 475 27.35 -16.86 -1.72
N THR A 476 28.43 -16.81 -0.96
CA THR A 476 29.13 -17.98 -0.42
C THR A 476 28.64 -18.25 1.00
N PHE A 477 28.20 -19.48 1.26
CA PHE A 477 27.83 -19.94 2.60
C PHE A 477 29.01 -20.67 3.25
N PRO A 478 29.10 -20.70 4.58
CA PRO A 478 30.05 -21.57 5.26
C PRO A 478 29.78 -23.05 4.93
N PRO A 479 30.79 -23.94 5.05
CA PRO A 479 30.60 -25.37 4.84
C PRO A 479 29.49 -25.94 5.71
N GLU A 480 28.66 -26.81 5.12
CA GLU A 480 27.61 -27.49 5.87
C GLU A 480 28.22 -28.48 6.87
N ARG A 481 27.85 -28.35 8.15
CA ARG A 481 28.27 -29.23 9.22
C ARG A 481 27.46 -30.53 9.18
N ASP A 482 28.15 -31.66 9.07
CA ASP A 482 27.52 -32.96 9.21
C ASP A 482 27.03 -33.18 10.64
N VAL A 483 25.74 -33.46 10.77
CA VAL A 483 25.06 -33.73 12.05
C VAL A 483 24.44 -35.13 12.08
N SER A 484 24.79 -35.97 11.10
CA SER A 484 24.38 -37.37 11.03
C SER A 484 24.88 -38.13 12.25
N GLY A 485 24.03 -39.00 12.83
CA GLY A 485 24.36 -39.78 14.03
C GLY A 485 24.41 -38.99 15.34
N GLN A 486 24.24 -37.67 15.34
CA GLN A 486 24.17 -36.86 16.56
C GLN A 486 22.75 -36.88 17.16
N PRO A 487 22.60 -36.86 18.50
CA PRO A 487 21.29 -36.69 19.12
C PRO A 487 20.69 -35.31 18.77
N PRO A 488 19.36 -35.17 18.66
CA PRO A 488 18.72 -33.89 18.40
C PRO A 488 19.06 -32.85 19.48
N ARG A 489 19.53 -31.69 19.03
CA ARG A 489 19.80 -30.49 19.82
C ARG A 489 19.04 -29.33 19.19
N ILE A 490 17.84 -29.10 19.70
CA ILE A 490 16.83 -28.24 19.10
C ILE A 490 16.86 -26.87 19.78
N GLY A 491 16.92 -25.81 18.98
CA GLY A 491 16.65 -24.43 19.43
C GLY A 491 15.23 -24.01 19.08
N VAL A 492 14.46 -23.51 20.05
CA VAL A 492 13.08 -23.05 19.85
C VAL A 492 12.98 -21.53 20.02
N PHE A 493 12.57 -20.84 18.96
CA PHE A 493 12.46 -19.39 18.94
C PHE A 493 10.99 -18.97 18.83
N VAL A 494 10.42 -18.40 19.89
CA VAL A 494 9.00 -18.01 19.95
C VAL A 494 8.86 -16.52 19.64
N CYS A 495 8.07 -16.19 18.63
CA CYS A 495 7.87 -14.82 18.17
C CYS A 495 6.66 -14.16 18.85
N ARG A 496 6.81 -12.91 19.29
CA ARG A 496 5.68 -12.06 19.72
C ARG A 496 4.94 -11.44 18.55
N CYS A 497 5.64 -11.22 17.43
CA CYS A 497 5.16 -10.55 16.23
C CYS A 497 4.48 -9.20 16.57
N GLY A 498 5.11 -8.43 17.46
CA GLY A 498 4.50 -7.26 18.10
C GLY A 498 3.33 -7.69 18.98
N THR A 499 2.13 -7.24 18.67
CA THR A 499 0.88 -7.63 19.35
C THR A 499 0.11 -8.69 18.56
N ASN A 500 0.57 -9.10 17.38
CA ASN A 500 -0.18 -10.07 16.57
C ASN A 500 -0.27 -11.46 17.21
N ILE A 501 0.79 -11.89 17.92
CA ILE A 501 0.79 -13.15 18.68
C ILE A 501 0.63 -12.84 20.17
N ALA A 502 1.50 -11.97 20.72
CA ALA A 502 1.58 -11.73 22.16
C ALA A 502 0.35 -11.06 22.79
N ARG A 503 -0.59 -10.51 21.99
CA ARG A 503 -1.89 -10.02 22.52
C ARG A 503 -2.81 -11.17 22.96
N VAL A 504 -2.68 -12.34 22.33
CA VAL A 504 -3.62 -13.46 22.47
C VAL A 504 -2.94 -14.68 23.09
N VAL A 505 -1.70 -14.96 22.69
CA VAL A 505 -0.91 -16.10 23.16
C VAL A 505 0.12 -15.60 24.18
N ASP A 506 0.16 -16.22 25.36
CA ASP A 506 1.24 -16.00 26.32
C ASP A 506 2.52 -16.69 25.80
N THR A 507 3.32 -15.91 25.08
CA THR A 507 4.54 -16.37 24.43
C THR A 507 5.63 -16.75 25.44
N THR A 508 5.64 -16.15 26.63
CA THR A 508 6.54 -16.54 27.73
C THR A 508 6.20 -17.93 28.22
N ALA A 509 4.92 -18.23 28.46
CA ALA A 509 4.48 -19.55 28.87
C ALA A 509 4.79 -20.63 27.81
N VAL A 510 4.73 -20.28 26.52
CA VAL A 510 5.13 -21.18 25.42
C VAL A 510 6.63 -21.45 25.44
N VAL A 511 7.49 -20.45 25.72
CA VAL A 511 8.95 -20.66 25.86
C VAL A 511 9.27 -21.57 27.04
N GLU A 512 8.69 -21.32 28.22
CA GLU A 512 8.94 -22.16 29.41
C GLU A 512 8.41 -23.59 29.23
N TYR A 513 7.35 -23.77 28.46
CA TYR A 513 6.91 -25.09 28.03
C TYR A 513 7.92 -25.73 27.06
N ALA A 514 8.36 -25.01 26.03
CA ALA A 514 9.31 -25.52 25.03
C ALA A 514 10.63 -26.01 25.65
N ARG A 515 11.15 -25.32 26.68
CA ARG A 515 12.37 -25.72 27.41
C ARG A 515 12.30 -27.11 28.03
N ARG A 516 11.09 -27.60 28.34
CA ARG A 516 10.88 -28.91 28.98
C ARG A 516 10.69 -30.05 27.96
N LEU A 517 10.64 -29.73 26.66
CA LEU A 517 10.44 -30.73 25.63
C LEU A 517 11.72 -31.52 25.33
N PRO A 518 11.63 -32.84 25.04
CA PRO A 518 12.80 -33.66 24.73
C PRO A 518 13.61 -33.12 23.56
N GLY A 519 14.94 -33.07 23.71
CA GLY A 519 15.87 -32.59 22.69
C GLY A 519 15.98 -31.07 22.56
N VAL A 520 15.15 -30.28 23.25
CA VAL A 520 15.29 -28.81 23.28
C VAL A 520 16.41 -28.42 24.24
N VAL A 521 17.44 -27.78 23.70
CA VAL A 521 18.62 -27.34 24.47
C VAL A 521 18.67 -25.83 24.65
N TYR A 522 17.88 -25.09 23.87
CA TYR A 522 17.78 -23.64 23.93
C TYR A 522 16.37 -23.20 23.54
N ALA A 523 15.79 -22.27 24.29
CA ALA A 523 14.56 -21.61 23.89
C ALA A 523 14.50 -20.17 24.38
N GLU A 524 14.06 -19.27 23.49
CA GLU A 524 13.93 -17.84 23.77
C GLU A 524 12.69 -17.22 23.13
N GLU A 525 12.28 -16.08 23.68
CA GLU A 525 11.24 -15.21 23.15
C GLU A 525 11.89 -14.05 22.39
N ASN A 526 11.35 -13.71 21.21
CA ASN A 526 11.80 -12.59 20.40
C ASN A 526 10.63 -11.69 19.98
N LEU A 527 10.86 -10.37 19.91
CA LEU A 527 9.82 -9.44 19.44
C LEU A 527 9.43 -9.71 17.98
N TYR A 528 10.45 -9.80 17.11
CA TYR A 528 10.31 -10.13 15.69
C TYR A 528 11.40 -11.10 15.27
N THR A 529 11.08 -12.40 15.21
CA THR A 529 12.07 -13.43 14.86
C THR A 529 12.63 -13.26 13.44
N CYS A 530 11.87 -12.67 12.51
CA CYS A 530 12.34 -12.39 11.15
C CYS A 530 13.27 -11.16 11.03
N SER A 531 13.50 -10.40 12.12
CA SER A 531 14.41 -9.26 12.10
C SER A 531 15.86 -9.68 11.90
N THR A 532 16.68 -8.83 11.27
CA THR A 532 18.10 -9.11 11.01
C THR A 532 18.88 -9.34 12.31
N ASP A 533 18.56 -8.61 13.38
CA ASP A 533 19.20 -8.80 14.68
C ASP A 533 18.87 -10.18 15.28
N THR A 534 17.61 -10.63 15.21
CA THR A 534 17.25 -11.96 15.68
C THR A 534 17.81 -13.06 14.78
N GLN A 535 17.90 -12.87 13.46
CA GLN A 535 18.57 -13.85 12.59
C GLN A 535 20.04 -14.04 12.98
N ARG A 536 20.78 -12.95 13.25
CA ARG A 536 22.15 -13.04 13.79
C ARG A 536 22.21 -13.75 15.13
N ARG A 537 21.23 -13.51 16.02
CA ARG A 537 21.11 -14.26 17.29
C ARG A 537 20.85 -15.74 17.09
N ILE A 538 20.02 -16.12 16.12
CA ILE A 538 19.79 -17.54 15.77
C ILE A 538 21.12 -18.17 15.31
N ILE A 539 21.88 -17.49 14.44
CA ILE A 539 23.21 -17.96 13.98
C ILE A 539 24.15 -18.15 15.18
N GLN A 540 24.21 -17.17 16.08
CA GLN A 540 25.04 -17.24 17.29
C GLN A 540 24.59 -18.39 18.21
N ALA A 541 23.28 -18.55 18.45
CA ALA A 541 22.73 -19.61 19.28
C ALA A 541 23.02 -21.00 18.69
N ILE A 542 22.99 -21.16 17.35
CA ILE A 542 23.37 -22.40 16.67
C ILE A 542 24.82 -22.77 17.00
N GLN A 543 25.71 -21.78 17.07
CA GLN A 543 27.12 -21.96 17.39
C GLN A 543 27.31 -22.23 18.90
N ASP A 544 26.83 -21.33 19.75
CA ASP A 544 27.02 -21.35 21.22
C ASP A 544 26.46 -22.62 21.86
N HIS A 545 25.25 -23.01 21.46
CA HIS A 545 24.56 -24.17 22.02
C HIS A 545 24.75 -25.45 21.18
N ARG A 546 25.54 -25.39 20.11
CA ARG A 546 25.74 -26.48 19.14
C ARG A 546 24.40 -27.07 18.68
N LEU A 547 23.46 -26.21 18.29
CA LEU A 547 22.15 -26.63 17.81
C LEU A 547 22.31 -27.34 16.47
N ASN A 548 21.60 -28.45 16.28
CA ASN A 548 21.57 -29.15 15.00
C ASN A 548 20.15 -29.19 14.39
N ARG A 549 19.16 -28.61 15.06
CA ARG A 549 17.79 -28.41 14.57
C ARG A 549 17.27 -27.06 15.07
N VAL A 550 16.40 -26.41 14.29
CA VAL A 550 15.79 -25.13 14.68
C VAL A 550 14.28 -25.20 14.48
N VAL A 551 13.54 -24.78 15.50
CA VAL A 551 12.09 -24.59 15.46
C VAL A 551 11.78 -23.12 15.64
N VAL A 552 11.02 -22.51 14.74
CA VAL A 552 10.49 -21.16 14.92
C VAL A 552 8.98 -21.21 15.10
N ALA A 553 8.51 -20.76 16.26
CA ALA A 553 7.08 -20.61 16.54
C ALA A 553 6.63 -19.18 16.22
N SER A 554 6.05 -18.96 15.04
CA SER A 554 5.64 -17.62 14.60
C SER A 554 4.48 -17.63 13.59
N CYS A 555 4.71 -17.11 12.39
CA CYS A 555 3.76 -16.96 11.30
C CYS A 555 3.69 -18.19 10.38
N THR A 556 3.02 -18.04 9.24
CA THR A 556 2.94 -19.10 8.23
C THR A 556 4.30 -19.42 7.58
N PRO A 557 4.63 -20.72 7.37
CA PRO A 557 5.83 -21.12 6.62
C PRO A 557 5.84 -20.60 5.18
N ARG A 558 4.67 -20.35 4.60
CA ARG A 558 4.55 -19.80 3.23
C ARG A 558 5.24 -18.45 3.03
N THR A 559 5.49 -17.70 4.10
CA THR A 559 6.12 -16.36 4.03
C THR A 559 7.60 -16.39 4.40
N HIS A 560 7.94 -16.95 5.56
CA HIS A 560 9.28 -16.78 6.15
C HIS A 560 10.09 -18.07 6.31
N GLU A 561 9.58 -19.25 5.91
CA GLU A 561 10.40 -20.46 5.95
C GLU A 561 11.69 -20.33 5.10
N PRO A 562 11.66 -19.79 3.86
CA PRO A 562 12.89 -19.59 3.08
C PRO A 562 13.91 -18.67 3.77
N LEU A 563 13.43 -17.65 4.51
CA LEU A 563 14.28 -16.73 5.25
C LEU A 563 15.06 -17.46 6.34
N PHE A 564 14.38 -18.26 7.18
CA PHE A 564 15.03 -19.00 8.25
C PHE A 564 15.89 -20.14 7.72
N GLN A 565 15.48 -20.78 6.63
CA GLN A 565 16.30 -21.76 5.90
C GLN A 565 17.62 -21.15 5.44
N GLU A 566 17.62 -19.90 4.95
CA GLU A 566 18.84 -19.18 4.62
C GLU A 566 19.68 -18.84 5.87
N THR A 567 19.05 -18.41 6.97
CA THR A 567 19.72 -18.20 8.26
C THR A 567 20.46 -19.46 8.74
N LEU A 568 19.86 -20.65 8.57
CA LEU A 568 20.53 -21.91 8.90
C LEU A 568 21.76 -22.15 8.02
N ARG A 569 21.68 -21.87 6.71
CA ARG A 569 22.82 -21.99 5.79
C ARG A 569 23.95 -21.03 6.17
N GLU A 570 23.62 -19.81 6.59
CA GLU A 570 24.61 -18.84 7.11
C GLU A 570 25.28 -19.31 8.40
N ALA A 571 24.61 -20.16 9.19
CA ALA A 571 25.19 -20.81 10.36
C ALA A 571 25.94 -22.12 10.04
N GLY A 572 25.99 -22.54 8.77
CA GLY A 572 26.59 -23.81 8.35
C GLY A 572 25.73 -25.04 8.65
N LEU A 573 24.41 -24.89 8.80
CA LEU A 573 23.47 -25.98 9.02
C LEU A 573 22.60 -26.23 7.77
N ASN A 574 22.28 -27.49 7.50
CA ASN A 574 21.40 -27.86 6.40
C ASN A 574 20.01 -27.21 6.55
N LYS A 575 19.50 -26.59 5.49
CA LYS A 575 18.24 -25.85 5.55
C LYS A 575 17.01 -26.72 5.86
N TYR A 576 17.06 -28.02 5.59
CA TYR A 576 15.96 -28.96 5.87
C TYR A 576 15.89 -29.43 7.32
N LEU A 577 16.79 -28.93 8.17
CA LEU A 577 16.81 -29.15 9.62
C LEU A 577 16.02 -28.08 10.39
N PHE A 578 15.13 -27.40 9.69
CA PHE A 578 14.24 -26.36 10.16
C PHE A 578 12.79 -26.85 10.21
N GLU A 579 12.05 -26.44 11.24
CA GLU A 579 10.60 -26.61 11.35
C GLU A 579 9.93 -25.31 11.78
N MET A 580 8.71 -25.06 11.29
CA MET A 580 7.91 -23.91 11.71
C MET A 580 6.63 -24.33 12.43
N ALA A 581 6.39 -23.77 13.62
CA ALA A 581 5.10 -23.83 14.30
C ALA A 581 4.30 -22.55 14.02
N ASN A 582 3.20 -22.67 13.30
CA ASN A 582 2.36 -21.52 12.93
C ASN A 582 1.41 -21.16 14.08
N ILE A 583 1.86 -20.33 15.01
CA ILE A 583 1.10 -19.88 16.18
C ILE A 583 0.41 -18.52 15.97
N ARG A 584 0.47 -17.96 14.75
CA ARG A 584 -0.20 -16.70 14.38
C ARG A 584 -1.46 -16.95 13.57
N ASP A 585 -1.27 -17.31 12.30
CA ASP A 585 -2.34 -17.46 11.32
C ASP A 585 -3.28 -18.63 11.69
N GLN A 586 -2.74 -19.68 12.33
CA GLN A 586 -3.52 -20.84 12.79
C GLN A 586 -3.85 -20.82 14.29
N CYS A 587 -3.44 -19.78 15.03
CA CYS A 587 -3.72 -19.68 16.47
C CYS A 587 -4.13 -18.27 16.88
N SER A 588 -3.19 -17.35 17.10
CA SER A 588 -3.50 -16.04 17.70
C SER A 588 -4.56 -15.23 16.95
N TRP A 589 -4.53 -15.21 15.61
CA TRP A 589 -5.49 -14.42 14.81
C TRP A 589 -6.90 -14.98 14.81
N VAL A 590 -7.04 -16.30 14.80
CA VAL A 590 -8.35 -16.98 14.74
C VAL A 590 -8.96 -17.22 16.13
N HIS A 591 -8.16 -17.10 17.19
CA HIS A 591 -8.56 -17.37 18.57
C HIS A 591 -8.48 -16.16 19.50
N ALA A 592 -8.59 -14.94 18.96
CA ALA A 592 -8.43 -13.70 19.73
C ALA A 592 -9.37 -13.58 20.94
N ARG A 593 -10.52 -14.28 20.93
CA ARG A 593 -11.51 -14.32 22.03
C ARG A 593 -11.22 -15.39 23.09
N TRP A 594 -10.25 -16.27 22.87
CA TRP A 594 -9.94 -17.42 23.74
C TRP A 594 -8.44 -17.51 24.04
N PRO A 595 -7.85 -16.51 24.72
CA PRO A 595 -6.40 -16.40 24.89
C PRO A 595 -5.76 -17.56 25.68
N LEU A 596 -6.47 -18.11 26.67
CA LEU A 596 -6.00 -19.28 27.43
C LEU A 596 -5.90 -20.52 26.52
N GLN A 597 -6.96 -20.81 25.77
CA GLN A 597 -7.01 -21.92 24.83
C GLN A 597 -6.04 -21.72 23.66
N ALA A 598 -5.86 -20.48 23.20
CA ALA A 598 -4.86 -20.14 22.19
C ALA A 598 -3.44 -20.41 22.68
N THR A 599 -3.16 -20.13 23.95
CA THR A 599 -1.86 -20.42 24.57
C THR A 599 -1.61 -21.93 24.66
N GLU A 600 -2.58 -22.72 25.11
CA GLU A 600 -2.45 -24.19 25.13
C GLU A 600 -2.29 -24.76 23.72
N LYS A 601 -3.10 -24.30 22.76
CA LYS A 601 -2.93 -24.68 21.35
C LYS A 601 -1.55 -24.32 20.82
N ALA A 602 -0.99 -23.16 21.20
CA ALA A 602 0.35 -22.77 20.79
C ALA A 602 1.42 -23.72 21.37
N LYS A 603 1.29 -24.12 22.64
CA LYS A 603 2.16 -25.15 23.24
C LYS A 603 2.10 -26.47 22.48
N ASP A 604 0.90 -26.92 22.12
CA ASP A 604 0.71 -28.14 21.32
C ASP A 604 1.38 -28.05 19.96
N LEU A 605 1.17 -26.94 19.24
CA LEU A 605 1.81 -26.70 17.94
C LEU A 605 3.34 -26.69 18.03
N VAL A 606 3.90 -26.11 19.10
CA VAL A 606 5.36 -26.15 19.35
C VAL A 606 5.82 -27.57 19.68
N ARG A 607 5.11 -28.31 20.54
CA ARG A 607 5.41 -29.72 20.86
C ARG A 607 5.41 -30.61 19.62
N MET A 608 4.39 -30.47 18.77
CA MET A 608 4.29 -31.16 17.48
C MET A 608 5.47 -30.81 16.55
N ALA A 609 5.84 -29.54 16.46
CA ALA A 609 6.97 -29.09 15.65
C ALA A 609 8.30 -29.63 16.17
N VAL A 610 8.55 -29.59 17.48
CA VAL A 610 9.76 -30.14 18.11
C VAL A 610 9.86 -31.65 17.87
N ALA A 611 8.75 -32.38 18.01
CA ALA A 611 8.72 -33.82 17.76
C ALA A 611 9.09 -34.18 16.32
N ARG A 612 8.58 -33.43 15.33
CA ARG A 612 8.97 -33.59 13.92
C ARG A 612 10.43 -33.18 13.69
N ALA A 613 10.86 -32.04 14.23
CA ALA A 613 12.22 -31.52 14.09
C ALA A 613 13.28 -32.53 14.55
N ALA A 614 13.00 -33.28 15.62
CA ALA A 614 13.86 -34.34 16.13
C ALA A 614 14.11 -35.48 15.11
N ARG A 615 13.23 -35.66 14.12
CA ARG A 615 13.31 -36.70 13.07
C ARG A 615 13.68 -36.17 11.69
N LEU A 616 13.89 -34.86 11.56
CA LEU A 616 14.37 -34.26 10.30
C LEU A 616 15.78 -34.75 9.97
N ARG A 617 16.04 -34.91 8.68
CA ARG A 617 17.32 -35.33 8.12
C ARG A 617 17.81 -34.27 7.13
N PRO A 618 19.12 -34.07 6.98
CA PRO A 618 19.64 -33.18 5.95
C PRO A 618 19.24 -33.69 4.56
N LEU A 619 18.85 -32.78 3.66
CA LEU A 619 18.57 -33.09 2.26
C LEU A 619 19.41 -32.19 1.35
N ALA A 620 19.69 -32.67 0.14
CA ALA A 620 20.33 -31.89 -0.91
C ALA A 620 19.28 -31.29 -1.84
N ASP A 621 19.53 -30.07 -2.32
CA ASP A 621 18.75 -29.49 -3.42
C ASP A 621 19.04 -30.22 -4.72
N ILE A 622 18.01 -30.34 -5.56
CA ILE A 622 18.11 -30.96 -6.88
C ILE A 622 18.30 -29.87 -7.91
N ARG A 623 19.41 -29.92 -8.65
CA ARG A 623 19.71 -28.95 -9.71
C ARG A 623 19.06 -29.36 -11.01
N VAL A 624 18.17 -28.52 -11.53
CA VAL A 624 17.49 -28.76 -12.80
C VAL A 624 17.85 -27.64 -13.79
N PRO A 625 18.25 -27.96 -15.04
CA PRO A 625 18.49 -26.94 -16.05
C PRO A 625 17.20 -26.20 -16.42
N ILE A 626 17.32 -24.90 -16.70
CA ILE A 626 16.18 -24.05 -17.08
C ILE A 626 16.10 -23.92 -18.60
N GLU A 627 14.94 -24.26 -19.15
CA GLU A 627 14.57 -23.95 -20.54
C GLU A 627 14.49 -22.43 -20.72
N LYS A 628 15.25 -21.88 -21.65
CA LYS A 628 15.39 -20.42 -21.82
C LYS A 628 14.22 -19.78 -22.58
N ARG A 629 13.28 -20.59 -23.08
CA ARG A 629 12.07 -20.13 -23.78
C ARG A 629 10.96 -19.74 -22.81
N ALA A 630 10.20 -18.69 -23.14
CA ALA A 630 8.94 -18.35 -22.50
C ALA A 630 7.71 -18.73 -23.36
N LEU A 631 6.59 -19.04 -22.70
CA LEU A 631 5.29 -19.22 -23.33
C LEU A 631 4.32 -18.13 -22.86
N VAL A 632 3.69 -17.41 -23.79
CA VAL A 632 2.69 -16.38 -23.52
C VAL A 632 1.34 -16.84 -24.03
N LEU A 633 0.33 -16.87 -23.16
CA LEU A 633 -1.04 -17.25 -23.51
C LEU A 633 -1.89 -15.99 -23.72
N GLY A 634 -2.29 -15.75 -24.97
CA GLY A 634 -3.04 -14.57 -25.42
C GLY A 634 -2.14 -13.51 -26.06
N ALA A 635 -2.58 -12.99 -27.21
CA ALA A 635 -1.93 -11.92 -27.98
C ALA A 635 -2.71 -10.60 -27.93
N GLY A 636 -3.36 -10.32 -26.79
CA GLY A 636 -3.81 -8.96 -26.46
C GLY A 636 -2.62 -8.03 -26.15
N VAL A 637 -2.88 -6.74 -25.91
CA VAL A 637 -1.82 -5.76 -25.61
C VAL A 637 -0.88 -6.22 -24.50
N ALA A 638 -1.40 -6.84 -23.43
CA ALA A 638 -0.58 -7.38 -22.34
C ALA A 638 0.34 -8.51 -22.82
N GLY A 639 -0.16 -9.47 -23.60
CA GLY A 639 0.63 -10.59 -24.10
C GLY A 639 1.69 -10.15 -25.11
N LEU A 640 1.32 -9.27 -26.06
CA LEU A 640 2.25 -8.70 -27.04
C LEU A 640 3.38 -7.93 -26.34
N THR A 641 3.04 -7.11 -25.34
CA THR A 641 4.03 -6.35 -24.56
C THR A 641 4.97 -7.27 -23.79
N ALA A 642 4.44 -8.29 -23.11
CA ALA A 642 5.25 -9.21 -22.32
C ALA A 642 6.20 -10.03 -23.20
N ALA A 643 5.70 -10.52 -24.34
CA ALA A 643 6.50 -11.27 -25.30
C ALA A 643 7.64 -10.42 -25.87
N LEU A 644 7.33 -9.19 -26.30
CA LEU A 644 8.32 -8.28 -26.85
C LEU A 644 9.38 -7.90 -25.82
N SER A 645 8.97 -7.60 -24.57
CA SER A 645 9.91 -7.29 -23.48
C SER A 645 10.87 -8.44 -23.15
N LEU A 646 10.42 -9.70 -23.22
CA LEU A 646 11.28 -10.87 -23.04
C LEU A 646 12.20 -11.11 -24.24
N ALA A 647 11.68 -10.91 -25.45
CA ALA A 647 12.41 -11.13 -26.70
C ALA A 647 13.51 -10.09 -26.93
N ASP A 648 13.23 -8.82 -26.61
CA ASP A 648 14.19 -7.70 -26.59
C ASP A 648 15.31 -7.95 -25.55
N GLN A 649 15.06 -8.79 -24.54
CA GLN A 649 16.03 -9.26 -23.55
C GLN A 649 16.81 -10.51 -23.97
N GLY A 650 16.61 -11.00 -25.19
CA GLY A 650 17.30 -12.14 -25.79
C GLY A 650 16.66 -13.51 -25.54
N PHE A 651 15.47 -13.59 -24.93
CA PHE A 651 14.81 -14.88 -24.69
C PHE A 651 13.89 -15.30 -25.85
N PRO A 652 13.92 -16.57 -26.29
CA PRO A 652 12.92 -17.10 -27.21
C PRO A 652 11.52 -17.06 -26.59
N VAL A 653 10.50 -16.68 -27.36
CA VAL A 653 9.11 -16.60 -26.89
C VAL A 653 8.15 -17.25 -27.88
N ALA A 654 7.24 -18.07 -27.37
CA ALA A 654 6.08 -18.55 -28.11
C ALA A 654 4.82 -17.83 -27.61
N ILE A 655 4.01 -17.26 -28.51
CA ILE A 655 2.71 -16.66 -28.20
C ILE A 655 1.62 -17.54 -28.78
N VAL A 656 0.62 -17.89 -27.96
CA VAL A 656 -0.55 -18.69 -28.39
C VAL A 656 -1.80 -17.82 -28.29
N GLU A 657 -2.44 -17.55 -29.43
CA GLU A 657 -3.67 -16.77 -29.54
C GLU A 657 -4.78 -17.61 -30.16
N LYS A 658 -5.92 -17.66 -29.45
CA LYS A 658 -7.08 -18.45 -29.85
C LYS A 658 -7.77 -17.88 -31.10
N GLU A 659 -7.71 -16.56 -31.27
CA GLU A 659 -8.30 -15.88 -32.42
C GLU A 659 -7.33 -15.88 -33.62
N PRO A 660 -7.85 -15.76 -34.86
CA PRO A 660 -7.01 -15.64 -36.05
C PRO A 660 -6.28 -14.30 -36.15
N VAL A 661 -6.63 -13.32 -35.31
CA VAL A 661 -6.06 -11.96 -35.34
C VAL A 661 -5.68 -11.55 -33.91
N PRO A 662 -4.48 -10.97 -33.69
CA PRO A 662 -4.08 -10.47 -32.36
C PRO A 662 -4.77 -9.16 -31.97
N GLY A 663 -4.57 -8.73 -30.73
CA GLY A 663 -4.95 -7.41 -30.20
C GLY A 663 -6.07 -7.42 -29.16
N GLY A 664 -6.92 -8.44 -29.14
CA GLY A 664 -7.99 -8.60 -28.15
C GLY A 664 -8.93 -7.38 -28.08
N LEU A 665 -9.38 -7.02 -26.87
CA LEU A 665 -10.32 -5.91 -26.65
C LEU A 665 -9.78 -4.54 -27.08
N ALA A 666 -8.45 -4.36 -27.17
CA ALA A 666 -7.85 -3.08 -27.57
C ALA A 666 -8.19 -2.69 -29.01
N ARG A 667 -8.59 -3.63 -29.88
CA ARG A 667 -9.08 -3.33 -31.24
C ARG A 667 -10.34 -2.45 -31.26
N ARG A 668 -11.08 -2.39 -30.15
CA ARG A 668 -12.29 -1.58 -30.00
C ARG A 668 -12.04 -0.24 -29.27
N LEU A 669 -10.79 0.06 -28.96
CA LEU A 669 -10.38 1.30 -28.33
C LEU A 669 -9.64 2.15 -29.36
N HIS A 670 -9.97 3.44 -29.40
CA HIS A 670 -9.39 4.41 -30.33
C HIS A 670 -8.42 5.35 -29.63
N ARG A 671 -8.76 5.79 -28.42
CA ARG A 671 -7.90 6.66 -27.62
C ARG A 671 -8.01 6.36 -26.13
N THR A 672 -6.98 6.67 -25.36
CA THR A 672 -7.04 6.66 -23.89
C THR A 672 -7.29 8.06 -23.33
N LEU A 673 -7.57 8.16 -22.04
CA LEU A 673 -7.85 9.42 -21.35
C LEU A 673 -6.59 10.32 -21.22
N ASP A 674 -5.41 9.71 -21.23
CA ASP A 674 -4.09 10.33 -21.28
C ASP A 674 -3.60 10.62 -22.73
N GLY A 675 -4.45 10.40 -23.74
CA GLY A 675 -4.20 10.81 -25.12
C GLY A 675 -3.41 9.81 -25.99
N LEU A 676 -3.25 8.57 -25.53
CA LEU A 676 -2.58 7.52 -26.30
C LEU A 676 -3.46 7.08 -27.48
N ASP A 677 -2.87 7.05 -28.68
CA ASP A 677 -3.46 6.48 -29.89
C ASP A 677 -3.35 4.95 -29.82
N VAL A 678 -4.48 4.29 -29.53
CA VAL A 678 -4.51 2.84 -29.29
C VAL A 678 -4.36 2.04 -30.59
N PRO A 679 -5.03 2.39 -31.71
CA PRO A 679 -4.79 1.73 -32.99
C PRO A 679 -3.34 1.77 -33.43
N ARG A 680 -2.66 2.93 -33.30
CA ARG A 680 -1.23 3.06 -33.64
C ARG A 680 -0.35 2.23 -32.74
N LEU A 681 -0.56 2.28 -31.41
CA LEU A 681 0.17 1.43 -30.46
C LEU A 681 0.02 -0.05 -30.80
N LEU A 682 -1.21 -0.48 -31.09
CA LEU A 682 -1.50 -1.87 -31.36
C LEU A 682 -0.87 -2.33 -32.68
N ALA A 683 -0.93 -1.50 -33.72
CA ALA A 683 -0.27 -1.77 -34.99
C ALA A 683 1.25 -1.91 -34.82
N ASP A 684 1.89 -1.01 -34.06
CA ASP A 684 3.32 -1.08 -33.75
C ASP A 684 3.68 -2.36 -32.99
N LEU A 685 2.94 -2.70 -31.93
CA LEU A 685 3.17 -3.92 -31.15
C LEU A 685 3.04 -5.18 -32.01
N ILE A 686 1.98 -5.28 -32.82
CA ILE A 686 1.76 -6.43 -33.71
C ILE A 686 2.90 -6.52 -34.73
N HIS A 687 3.25 -5.40 -35.38
CA HIS A 687 4.32 -5.36 -36.37
C HIS A 687 5.66 -5.79 -35.78
N ARG A 688 6.03 -5.24 -34.61
CA ARG A 688 7.27 -5.60 -33.92
C ARG A 688 7.29 -7.07 -33.53
N VAL A 689 6.18 -7.59 -32.99
CA VAL A 689 6.06 -9.00 -32.60
C VAL A 689 6.17 -9.95 -33.81
N GLN A 690 5.50 -9.64 -34.92
CA GLN A 690 5.51 -10.47 -36.12
C GLN A 690 6.90 -10.53 -36.78
N ASN A 691 7.70 -9.47 -36.66
CA ASN A 691 9.02 -9.38 -37.29
C ASN A 691 10.18 -9.68 -36.32
N HIS A 692 9.91 -9.98 -35.05
CA HIS A 692 10.96 -10.22 -34.07
C HIS A 692 11.54 -11.64 -34.20
N PRO A 693 12.86 -11.82 -34.36
CA PRO A 693 13.47 -13.12 -34.65
C PRO A 693 13.29 -14.15 -33.51
N ASN A 694 13.20 -13.68 -32.26
CA ASN A 694 12.99 -14.53 -31.10
C ASN A 694 11.52 -14.86 -30.80
N ILE A 695 10.54 -14.37 -31.57
CA ILE A 695 9.12 -14.58 -31.28
C ILE A 695 8.46 -15.50 -32.31
N GLN A 696 7.77 -16.52 -31.83
CA GLN A 696 6.90 -17.39 -32.63
C GLN A 696 5.44 -17.13 -32.27
N LEU A 697 4.65 -16.67 -33.23
CA LEU A 697 3.22 -16.35 -33.04
C LEU A 697 2.32 -17.44 -33.63
N TYR A 698 1.55 -18.11 -32.77
CA TYR A 698 0.56 -19.12 -33.15
C TYR A 698 -0.85 -18.51 -33.07
N LEU A 699 -1.41 -18.14 -34.21
CA LEU A 699 -2.79 -17.63 -34.34
C LEU A 699 -3.78 -18.77 -34.62
N GLY A 700 -5.04 -18.60 -34.22
CA GLY A 700 -6.05 -19.66 -34.33
C GLY A 700 -5.66 -20.92 -33.57
N ALA A 701 -4.95 -20.75 -32.45
CA ALA A 701 -4.27 -21.82 -31.74
C ALA A 701 -4.61 -21.83 -30.25
N ARG A 702 -4.62 -23.01 -29.66
CA ARG A 702 -4.83 -23.22 -28.22
C ARG A 702 -3.89 -24.27 -27.67
N VAL A 703 -3.60 -24.19 -26.38
CA VAL A 703 -2.89 -25.26 -25.67
C VAL A 703 -3.88 -26.37 -25.38
N GLU A 704 -3.60 -27.57 -25.86
CA GLU A 704 -4.43 -28.77 -25.69
C GLU A 704 -3.96 -29.58 -24.48
N GLU A 705 -2.64 -29.72 -24.30
CA GLU A 705 -2.02 -30.39 -23.16
C GLU A 705 -0.96 -29.49 -22.53
N PHE A 706 -0.89 -29.50 -21.20
CA PHE A 706 0.12 -28.78 -20.44
C PHE A 706 0.62 -29.62 -19.27
N GLY A 707 1.94 -29.65 -19.08
CA GLY A 707 2.57 -30.40 -18.00
C GLY A 707 3.99 -29.90 -17.71
N GLY A 708 4.75 -30.69 -16.95
CA GLY A 708 6.08 -30.31 -16.51
C GLY A 708 6.07 -29.47 -15.24
N HIS A 709 7.14 -28.71 -15.03
CA HIS A 709 7.38 -27.96 -13.79
C HIS A 709 8.12 -26.65 -14.08
N VAL A 710 8.25 -25.79 -13.06
CA VAL A 710 9.00 -24.53 -13.14
C VAL A 710 10.38 -24.75 -13.77
N GLY A 711 10.73 -23.95 -14.76
CA GLY A 711 11.98 -24.09 -15.52
C GLY A 711 11.91 -25.09 -16.68
N ARG A 712 10.89 -25.97 -16.76
CA ARG A 712 10.69 -26.91 -17.87
C ARG A 712 9.24 -27.38 -18.01
N PHE A 713 8.36 -26.49 -18.44
CA PHE A 713 7.00 -26.80 -18.84
C PHE A 713 6.95 -27.41 -20.24
N ARG A 714 6.04 -28.35 -20.45
CA ARG A 714 5.71 -28.95 -21.75
C ARG A 714 4.32 -28.47 -22.15
N ALA A 715 4.17 -27.95 -23.35
CA ALA A 715 2.87 -27.55 -23.90
C ALA A 715 2.68 -28.14 -25.31
N VAL A 716 1.51 -28.71 -25.56
CA VAL A 716 1.07 -29.16 -26.89
C VAL A 716 0.07 -28.14 -27.42
N ILE A 717 0.45 -27.43 -28.48
CA ILE A 717 -0.39 -26.46 -29.18
C ILE A 717 -1.14 -27.16 -30.31
N ARG A 718 -2.45 -26.98 -30.36
CA ARG A 718 -3.28 -27.29 -31.53
C ARG A 718 -3.57 -26.00 -32.29
N GLN A 719 -3.18 -25.97 -33.56
CA GLN A 719 -3.40 -24.85 -34.46
C GLN A 719 -4.33 -25.25 -35.61
N THR A 720 -5.33 -24.42 -35.87
CA THR A 720 -6.26 -24.58 -36.99
C THR A 720 -5.93 -23.53 -38.04
N SER A 721 -5.53 -23.95 -39.25
CA SER A 721 -5.26 -22.98 -40.33
C SER A 721 -6.57 -22.46 -40.93
N PRO A 722 -6.74 -21.13 -41.11
CA PRO A 722 -7.83 -20.59 -41.92
C PRO A 722 -7.59 -20.88 -43.41
N GLN A 723 -8.64 -21.22 -44.17
CA GLN A 723 -8.53 -21.36 -45.63
C GLN A 723 -8.29 -19.99 -46.29
N PRO A 724 -7.44 -19.90 -47.33
CA PRO A 724 -7.36 -18.68 -48.12
C PRO A 724 -8.71 -18.44 -48.82
N PRO A 725 -9.19 -17.19 -48.95
CA PRO A 725 -10.36 -16.91 -49.76
C PRO A 725 -10.08 -17.31 -51.22
N PRO A 726 -11.07 -17.83 -51.97
CA PRO A 726 -10.88 -18.20 -53.36
C PRO A 726 -10.42 -16.96 -54.16
N SER A 727 -9.30 -17.11 -54.87
CA SER A 727 -8.72 -16.07 -55.72
C SER A 727 -9.62 -15.79 -56.93
N GLY A 728 -10.07 -14.55 -57.07
CA GLY A 728 -10.25 -13.79 -58.32
C GLY A 728 -11.23 -14.32 -59.39
N GLU A 729 -12.20 -13.48 -59.73
CA GLU A 729 -12.79 -13.24 -61.07
C GLU A 729 -12.63 -14.31 -62.17
N GLU A 730 -13.74 -14.94 -62.57
CA GLU A 730 -14.37 -14.84 -63.90
C GLU A 730 -15.46 -15.92 -64.09
N GLY A 731 -16.60 -15.50 -64.66
CA GLY A 731 -17.47 -16.29 -65.55
C GLY A 731 -17.93 -17.72 -65.17
N LEU A 732 -19.24 -17.85 -64.93
CA LEU A 732 -20.10 -18.91 -65.49
C LEU A 732 -19.56 -20.35 -65.51
N SER A 733 -19.92 -21.14 -64.49
CA SER A 733 -20.35 -22.55 -64.57
C SER A 733 -20.04 -23.24 -63.24
N ALA A 734 -21.05 -23.34 -62.37
CA ALA A 734 -20.95 -24.13 -61.15
C ALA A 734 -20.96 -25.63 -61.53
N ASN A 735 -19.84 -26.31 -61.33
CA ASN A 735 -19.78 -27.77 -61.35
C ASN A 735 -19.95 -28.27 -59.89
N PRO A 736 -21.04 -28.98 -59.54
CA PRO A 736 -21.42 -29.23 -58.13
C PRO A 736 -20.66 -30.40 -57.45
N SER A 737 -19.44 -30.74 -57.87
CA SER A 737 -18.77 -31.98 -57.43
C SER A 737 -17.48 -31.81 -56.61
N SER A 738 -17.01 -30.60 -56.30
CA SER A 738 -15.85 -30.42 -55.43
C SER A 738 -16.25 -30.45 -53.94
N ARG A 739 -16.06 -31.59 -53.28
CA ARG A 739 -16.14 -31.68 -51.80
C ARG A 739 -15.08 -30.75 -51.17
N PRO A 740 -15.43 -29.89 -50.20
CA PRO A 740 -14.44 -29.11 -49.47
C PRO A 740 -13.49 -30.05 -48.73
N THR A 741 -12.19 -29.86 -48.94
CA THR A 741 -11.12 -30.59 -48.24
C THR A 741 -11.14 -30.17 -46.75
N PRO A 742 -11.01 -31.12 -45.78
CA PRO A 742 -11.07 -30.79 -44.36
C PRO A 742 -9.92 -29.83 -43.96
N PRO A 743 -10.13 -28.94 -42.97
CA PRO A 743 -9.09 -28.06 -42.46
C PRO A 743 -7.90 -28.87 -41.95
N THR A 744 -6.68 -28.49 -42.34
CA THR A 744 -5.45 -29.12 -41.86
C THR A 744 -5.15 -28.64 -40.44
N GLU A 745 -5.25 -29.56 -39.48
CA GLU A 745 -4.86 -29.33 -38.09
C GLU A 745 -3.38 -29.63 -37.88
N ARG A 746 -2.65 -28.70 -37.24
CA ARG A 746 -1.25 -28.88 -36.87
C ARG A 746 -1.12 -28.97 -35.36
N ARG A 747 -0.44 -30.02 -34.87
CA ARG A 747 -0.03 -30.14 -33.46
C ARG A 747 1.46 -29.78 -33.34
N VAL A 748 1.80 -28.91 -32.40
CA VAL A 748 3.18 -28.49 -32.13
C VAL A 748 3.48 -28.67 -30.65
N GLU A 749 4.50 -29.44 -30.33
CA GLU A 749 4.99 -29.58 -28.95
C GLU A 749 6.14 -28.60 -28.69
N LEU A 750 6.12 -27.93 -27.54
CA LEU A 750 7.17 -27.01 -27.11
C LEU A 750 7.47 -27.13 -25.62
N THR A 751 8.69 -26.78 -25.26
CA THR A 751 9.11 -26.59 -23.88
C THR A 751 9.27 -25.10 -23.56
N ALA A 752 8.98 -24.71 -22.32
CA ALA A 752 9.18 -23.35 -21.83
C ALA A 752 9.62 -23.34 -20.36
N GLY A 753 10.53 -22.45 -19.97
CA GLY A 753 10.94 -22.29 -18.57
C GLY A 753 9.99 -21.43 -17.75
N ALA A 754 9.27 -20.53 -18.41
CA ALA A 754 8.31 -19.62 -17.80
C ALA A 754 7.04 -19.49 -18.65
N VAL A 755 5.90 -19.25 -17.99
CA VAL A 755 4.59 -19.04 -18.64
C VAL A 755 3.98 -17.72 -18.19
N ILE A 756 3.44 -16.93 -19.12
CA ILE A 756 2.70 -15.69 -18.83
C ILE A 756 1.26 -15.86 -19.31
N VAL A 757 0.31 -15.72 -18.39
CA VAL A 757 -1.13 -15.78 -18.66
C VAL A 757 -1.65 -14.37 -18.95
N ALA A 758 -1.98 -14.12 -20.21
CA ALA A 758 -2.44 -12.83 -20.74
C ALA A 758 -3.72 -12.96 -21.59
N ILE A 759 -4.58 -13.93 -21.26
CA ILE A 759 -5.78 -14.31 -22.03
C ILE A 759 -6.90 -13.25 -22.06
N GLY A 760 -6.68 -12.10 -21.41
CA GLY A 760 -7.61 -10.97 -21.40
C GLY A 760 -8.87 -11.20 -20.55
N GLY A 761 -9.90 -10.43 -20.87
CA GLY A 761 -11.24 -10.49 -20.28
C GLY A 761 -12.29 -10.18 -21.35
N SER A 762 -13.56 -10.15 -20.97
CA SER A 762 -14.67 -9.82 -21.88
C SER A 762 -15.49 -8.65 -21.36
N ALA A 763 -16.07 -7.86 -22.25
CA ALA A 763 -17.05 -6.84 -21.87
C ALA A 763 -18.37 -7.50 -21.48
N TYR A 764 -18.97 -7.08 -20.37
CA TYR A 764 -20.31 -7.48 -19.97
C TYR A 764 -21.33 -7.09 -21.04
N GLN A 765 -22.37 -7.92 -21.24
CA GLN A 765 -23.44 -7.70 -22.22
C GLN A 765 -24.73 -7.35 -21.45
N PRO A 766 -25.08 -6.06 -21.32
CA PRO A 766 -26.07 -5.62 -20.34
C PRO A 766 -27.52 -5.66 -20.84
N SER A 767 -28.22 -6.78 -20.72
CA SER A 767 -29.62 -6.87 -21.17
C SER A 767 -30.62 -6.11 -20.30
N GLU A 768 -30.26 -5.78 -19.05
CA GLU A 768 -31.15 -5.21 -18.03
C GLU A 768 -31.66 -3.79 -18.35
N TYR A 769 -31.04 -3.09 -19.30
CA TYR A 769 -31.43 -1.75 -19.76
C TYR A 769 -31.94 -1.73 -21.21
N GLY A 770 -32.35 -2.88 -21.74
CA GLY A 770 -32.88 -3.01 -23.11
C GLY A 770 -31.81 -2.94 -24.21
N TYR A 771 -30.52 -3.03 -23.85
CA TYR A 771 -29.44 -3.12 -24.85
C TYR A 771 -29.54 -4.43 -25.64
N ARG A 772 -29.38 -4.32 -26.96
CA ARG A 772 -29.27 -5.45 -27.87
C ARG A 772 -27.99 -5.32 -28.68
N PRO A 773 -27.10 -6.32 -28.65
CA PRO A 773 -25.90 -6.29 -29.49
C PRO A 773 -26.33 -6.31 -30.98
N THR A 774 -25.79 -5.40 -31.78
CA THR A 774 -26.02 -5.40 -33.24
C THR A 774 -24.99 -6.26 -33.96
N PRO A 775 -25.31 -6.85 -35.14
CA PRO A 775 -24.36 -7.68 -35.90
C PRO A 775 -23.09 -6.95 -36.35
N SER A 776 -23.15 -5.62 -36.52
CA SER A 776 -21.98 -4.75 -36.79
C SER A 776 -21.10 -4.52 -35.56
N ASN A 777 -21.59 -4.84 -34.35
CA ASN A 777 -20.87 -4.75 -33.08
C ASN A 777 -20.25 -6.10 -32.67
N LEU A 778 -20.53 -7.17 -33.43
CA LEU A 778 -19.68 -8.35 -33.53
C LEU A 778 -18.59 -8.01 -34.55
N MET A 779 -17.34 -8.42 -34.29
CA MET A 779 -16.13 -8.08 -35.03
C MET A 779 -16.32 -7.81 -36.55
N PRO A 780 -15.54 -6.88 -37.16
CA PRO A 780 -15.56 -6.72 -38.61
C PRO A 780 -15.36 -8.08 -39.29
N ARG A 781 -16.40 -8.56 -39.99
CA ARG A 781 -16.36 -9.78 -40.80
C ARG A 781 -15.64 -9.47 -42.11
N ASP A 782 -14.36 -9.15 -42.04
CA ASP A 782 -13.49 -9.12 -43.22
C ASP A 782 -12.57 -10.34 -43.16
N SER A 783 -13.18 -11.50 -43.44
CA SER A 783 -12.65 -12.74 -44.03
C SER A 783 -13.47 -13.93 -43.53
N ALA A 784 -13.87 -14.76 -44.50
CA ALA A 784 -14.92 -15.76 -44.37
C ALA A 784 -14.55 -16.93 -43.44
N VAL A 785 -15.02 -16.93 -42.19
CA VAL A 785 -15.31 -18.17 -41.44
C VAL A 785 -16.49 -17.91 -40.47
N ALA A 786 -17.63 -18.54 -40.74
CA ALA A 786 -18.76 -18.54 -39.82
C ALA A 786 -18.53 -19.55 -38.69
N ILE A 787 -18.38 -19.07 -37.44
CA ILE A 787 -18.42 -19.94 -36.26
C ILE A 787 -19.83 -19.85 -35.66
N SER A 788 -20.54 -20.97 -35.67
CA SER A 788 -21.82 -21.13 -34.98
C SER A 788 -21.60 -21.08 -33.47
N VAL A 789 -22.17 -20.09 -32.79
CA VAL A 789 -22.29 -20.12 -31.33
C VAL A 789 -23.38 -21.12 -30.99
N ALA A 790 -22.98 -22.32 -30.57
CA ALA A 790 -23.89 -23.31 -30.02
C ALA A 790 -24.47 -22.78 -28.71
N SER A 791 -25.79 -22.71 -28.67
CA SER A 791 -26.62 -22.38 -27.52
C SER A 791 -26.37 -23.37 -26.37
N THR A 792 -25.95 -22.88 -25.21
CA THR A 792 -26.01 -23.62 -23.95
C THR A 792 -26.94 -22.92 -22.96
N GLY A 793 -28.11 -23.52 -22.71
CA GLY A 793 -28.93 -23.33 -21.50
C GLY A 793 -30.19 -22.45 -21.65
N PRO A 794 -31.36 -22.86 -21.12
CA PRO A 794 -32.64 -22.20 -21.36
C PRO A 794 -32.81 -20.97 -20.46
N ILE A 795 -32.83 -19.77 -21.03
CA ILE A 795 -33.32 -18.57 -20.34
C ILE A 795 -34.80 -18.43 -20.70
N GLN A 796 -35.66 -18.98 -19.83
CA GLN A 796 -37.10 -18.77 -19.89
C GLN A 796 -37.41 -17.36 -19.40
N ARG A 797 -37.97 -16.59 -20.35
CA ARG A 797 -38.99 -15.52 -20.23
C ARG A 797 -39.38 -15.10 -18.81
N ASP A 798 -39.10 -13.84 -18.49
CA ASP A 798 -40.06 -12.87 -17.93
C ASP A 798 -39.51 -11.45 -18.14
N LEU A 799 -39.86 -10.83 -19.26
CA LEU A 799 -39.73 -9.40 -19.51
C LEU A 799 -41.16 -8.82 -19.49
N PRO A 800 -41.44 -7.73 -18.75
CA PRO A 800 -42.76 -7.10 -18.78
C PRO A 800 -43.16 -6.72 -20.21
N GLY A 801 -44.36 -7.15 -20.64
CA GLY A 801 -44.87 -7.04 -22.01
C GLY A 801 -44.92 -5.61 -22.58
N ALA A 802 -44.86 -4.58 -21.75
CA ALA A 802 -44.87 -3.18 -22.16
C ALA A 802 -43.64 -2.73 -22.97
N ILE A 803 -42.54 -3.50 -22.96
CA ILE A 803 -41.33 -3.20 -23.75
C ILE A 803 -41.40 -3.85 -25.15
N GLN A 804 -42.27 -4.85 -25.37
CA GLN A 804 -42.30 -5.60 -26.64
C GLN A 804 -43.08 -4.89 -27.76
N GLU A 805 -44.17 -4.19 -27.45
CA GLU A 805 -45.09 -3.69 -28.49
C GLU A 805 -44.76 -2.27 -29.01
N GLY A 806 -43.93 -1.50 -28.31
CA GLY A 806 -43.53 -0.14 -28.73
C GLY A 806 -42.25 -0.04 -29.60
N LEU A 807 -41.56 -1.15 -29.88
CA LEU A 807 -40.21 -1.17 -30.49
C LEU A 807 -40.16 -1.63 -31.97
N ALA A 808 -41.33 -1.76 -32.61
CA ALA A 808 -41.46 -2.40 -33.93
C ALA A 808 -41.45 -1.45 -35.15
N GLY A 809 -41.44 -0.13 -34.99
CA GLY A 809 -41.51 0.77 -36.14
C GLY A 809 -41.06 2.21 -35.86
N ALA A 810 -39.76 2.45 -35.90
CA ALA A 810 -39.10 3.75 -36.12
C ALA A 810 -37.58 3.52 -36.15
N GLU A 811 -36.82 4.32 -36.89
CA GLU A 811 -35.36 4.38 -36.81
C GLU A 811 -34.94 4.50 -35.33
N ARG A 812 -34.36 3.42 -34.76
CA ARG A 812 -34.45 3.16 -33.31
C ARG A 812 -33.66 4.16 -32.44
N PRO A 813 -34.21 4.59 -31.28
CA PRO A 813 -33.44 5.22 -30.21
C PRO A 813 -32.42 4.23 -29.61
N ALA A 814 -31.18 4.67 -29.44
CA ALA A 814 -30.03 3.78 -29.25
C ALA A 814 -29.62 3.64 -27.77
N VAL A 815 -29.85 2.47 -27.18
CA VAL A 815 -29.11 2.01 -26.00
C VAL A 815 -27.79 1.40 -26.49
N LEU A 816 -26.66 1.94 -26.03
CA LEU A 816 -25.31 1.57 -26.48
C LEU A 816 -24.44 1.21 -25.29
N THR A 817 -23.33 0.49 -25.50
CA THR A 817 -22.25 0.44 -24.51
C THR A 817 -21.23 1.56 -24.74
N GLN A 818 -20.36 1.81 -23.77
CA GLN A 818 -19.22 2.74 -23.95
C GLN A 818 -18.30 2.37 -25.12
N LEU A 819 -18.13 1.06 -25.40
CA LEU A 819 -17.33 0.61 -26.54
C LEU A 819 -18.04 0.85 -27.87
N ASP A 820 -19.38 0.75 -27.91
CA ASP A 820 -20.15 1.06 -29.12
C ASP A 820 -20.15 2.56 -29.40
N LEU A 821 -20.24 3.39 -28.35
CA LEU A 821 -20.08 4.83 -28.47
C LEU A 821 -18.70 5.21 -29.01
N GLU A 822 -17.64 4.53 -28.56
CA GLU A 822 -16.29 4.79 -29.05
C GLU A 822 -16.16 4.51 -30.55
N GLU A 823 -16.76 3.42 -31.02
CA GLU A 823 -16.80 3.09 -32.44
C GLU A 823 -17.60 4.11 -33.26
N LEU A 824 -18.74 4.59 -32.74
CA LEU A 824 -19.53 5.63 -33.40
C LEU A 824 -18.81 6.97 -33.47
N LEU A 825 -18.13 7.38 -32.39
CA LEU A 825 -17.33 8.62 -32.36
C LEU A 825 -16.19 8.60 -33.38
N ALA A 826 -15.67 7.41 -33.70
CA ALA A 826 -14.61 7.21 -34.68
C ALA A 826 -15.13 7.09 -36.12
N ARG A 827 -16.18 6.29 -36.37
CA ARG A 827 -16.64 5.95 -37.73
C ARG A 827 -17.85 6.75 -38.22
N GLN A 828 -18.69 7.26 -37.32
CA GLN A 828 -19.95 7.92 -37.65
C GLN A 828 -20.14 9.22 -36.84
N PRO A 829 -19.20 10.18 -36.90
CA PRO A 829 -19.26 11.39 -36.08
C PRO A 829 -20.50 12.24 -36.35
N GLU A 830 -21.03 12.25 -37.58
CA GLU A 830 -22.24 13.02 -37.94
C GLU A 830 -23.49 12.54 -37.20
N ARG A 831 -23.58 11.24 -36.90
CA ARG A 831 -24.71 10.68 -36.14
C ARG A 831 -24.71 11.18 -34.69
N VAL A 832 -23.53 11.32 -34.09
CA VAL A 832 -23.36 11.81 -32.71
C VAL A 832 -23.61 13.31 -32.62
N ARG A 833 -23.32 14.07 -33.68
CA ARG A 833 -23.59 15.52 -33.76
C ARG A 833 -25.06 15.89 -33.68
N GLN A 834 -25.95 14.96 -33.99
CA GLN A 834 -27.40 15.18 -33.95
C GLN A 834 -27.99 15.02 -32.55
N TRP A 835 -27.27 14.41 -31.60
CA TRP A 835 -27.76 14.17 -30.26
C TRP A 835 -27.76 15.44 -29.43
N ARG A 836 -28.89 15.76 -28.80
CA ARG A 836 -29.06 16.90 -27.90
C ARG A 836 -28.80 16.49 -26.45
N GLN A 837 -29.19 15.28 -26.07
CA GLN A 837 -29.12 14.78 -24.70
C GLN A 837 -28.65 13.32 -24.64
N VAL A 838 -27.60 13.06 -23.86
CA VAL A 838 -27.02 11.73 -23.65
C VAL A 838 -26.97 11.41 -22.16
N VAL A 839 -27.42 10.20 -21.79
CA VAL A 839 -27.32 9.70 -20.42
C VAL A 839 -26.37 8.51 -20.38
N MET A 840 -25.35 8.57 -19.53
CA MET A 840 -24.41 7.47 -19.28
C MET A 840 -24.70 6.83 -17.93
N ILE A 841 -24.86 5.50 -17.88
CA ILE A 841 -25.16 4.77 -16.65
C ILE A 841 -23.91 3.98 -16.21
N GLN A 842 -23.42 4.26 -15.00
CA GLN A 842 -22.25 3.60 -14.43
C GLN A 842 -22.60 2.31 -13.68
N CYS A 843 -21.57 1.48 -13.45
CA CYS A 843 -21.66 0.23 -12.67
C CYS A 843 -22.59 -0.84 -13.29
N VAL A 844 -22.83 -0.78 -14.60
CA VAL A 844 -23.65 -1.78 -15.29
C VAL A 844 -22.91 -3.13 -15.32
N GLY A 845 -23.48 -4.15 -14.69
CA GLY A 845 -22.82 -5.44 -14.47
C GLY A 845 -21.60 -5.39 -13.53
N SER A 846 -21.47 -4.42 -12.64
CA SER A 846 -20.38 -4.37 -11.65
C SER A 846 -20.85 -3.81 -10.32
N ARG A 847 -20.24 -4.22 -9.21
CA ARG A 847 -20.73 -3.91 -7.86
C ARG A 847 -22.18 -4.39 -7.71
N THR A 848 -22.44 -5.59 -8.21
CA THR A 848 -23.68 -6.36 -8.05
C THR A 848 -23.38 -7.63 -7.25
N PRO A 849 -24.38 -8.35 -6.71
CA PRO A 849 -24.14 -9.61 -6.00
C PRO A 849 -23.37 -10.65 -6.85
N GLU A 850 -23.61 -10.72 -8.15
CA GLU A 850 -22.96 -11.64 -9.09
C GLU A 850 -21.55 -11.19 -9.48
N ALA A 851 -21.24 -9.91 -9.29
CA ALA A 851 -19.96 -9.31 -9.60
C ALA A 851 -19.60 -8.26 -8.54
N PRO A 852 -19.22 -8.70 -7.32
CA PRO A 852 -19.02 -7.84 -6.16
C PRO A 852 -17.67 -7.09 -6.21
N TYR A 853 -17.25 -6.68 -7.40
CA TYR A 853 -16.00 -5.98 -7.68
C TYR A 853 -16.21 -4.76 -8.57
N CYS A 854 -15.25 -3.84 -8.50
CA CYS A 854 -15.16 -2.71 -9.41
C CYS A 854 -14.52 -3.14 -10.73
N SER A 855 -15.12 -2.77 -11.86
CA SER A 855 -14.51 -3.00 -13.19
C SER A 855 -13.40 -2.00 -13.54
N ARG A 856 -13.11 -1.03 -12.66
CA ARG A 856 -11.98 -0.08 -12.69
C ARG A 856 -11.92 0.90 -13.89
N VAL A 857 -12.41 0.53 -15.07
CA VAL A 857 -12.31 1.27 -16.33
C VAL A 857 -13.54 2.14 -16.64
N CYS A 858 -14.72 1.76 -16.13
CA CYS A 858 -16.02 2.32 -16.54
C CYS A 858 -16.13 3.84 -16.30
N CYS A 859 -15.66 4.32 -15.14
CA CYS A 859 -15.72 5.74 -14.80
C CYS A 859 -14.85 6.61 -15.72
N GLN A 860 -13.62 6.16 -15.97
CA GLN A 860 -12.65 6.88 -16.81
C GLN A 860 -13.08 6.86 -18.27
N GLN A 861 -13.60 5.73 -18.74
CA GLN A 861 -14.14 5.59 -20.09
C GLN A 861 -15.33 6.53 -20.34
N ALA A 862 -16.24 6.67 -19.36
CA ALA A 862 -17.37 7.59 -19.47
C ALA A 862 -16.90 9.04 -19.56
N VAL A 863 -15.96 9.46 -18.71
CA VAL A 863 -15.37 10.82 -18.76
C VAL A 863 -14.69 11.07 -20.10
N LYS A 864 -13.89 10.10 -20.59
CA LYS A 864 -13.22 10.15 -21.90
C LYS A 864 -14.21 10.37 -23.03
N ASN A 865 -15.26 9.55 -23.08
CA ASN A 865 -16.24 9.59 -24.15
C ASN A 865 -17.16 10.81 -24.04
N ALA A 866 -17.46 11.31 -22.84
CA ALA A 866 -18.21 12.54 -22.65
C ALA A 866 -17.46 13.75 -23.21
N LEU A 867 -16.17 13.89 -22.87
CA LEU A 867 -15.31 14.94 -23.45
C LEU A 867 -15.19 14.81 -24.98
N ALA A 868 -15.04 13.58 -25.49
CA ALA A 868 -15.01 13.31 -26.93
C ALA A 868 -16.27 13.74 -27.67
N LEU A 869 -17.41 13.60 -26.99
CA LEU A 869 -18.71 13.97 -27.52
C LEU A 869 -18.86 15.49 -27.53
N LEU A 870 -18.47 16.19 -26.45
CA LEU A 870 -18.49 17.65 -26.38
C LEU A 870 -17.53 18.31 -27.39
N GLU A 871 -16.37 17.69 -27.67
CA GLU A 871 -15.47 18.12 -28.74
C GLU A 871 -16.15 18.15 -30.12
N ARG A 872 -17.08 17.22 -30.37
CA ARG A 872 -17.79 17.09 -31.66
C ARG A 872 -19.11 17.85 -31.67
N ASN A 873 -19.77 17.95 -30.52
CA ASN A 873 -21.04 18.62 -30.31
C ASN A 873 -21.04 19.36 -28.97
N PRO A 874 -20.57 20.61 -28.93
CA PRO A 874 -20.49 21.42 -27.71
C PRO A 874 -21.86 21.75 -27.09
N GLN A 875 -22.95 21.59 -27.86
CA GLN A 875 -24.31 21.88 -27.38
C GLN A 875 -25.00 20.68 -26.73
N CYS A 876 -24.41 19.48 -26.82
CA CYS A 876 -24.99 18.28 -26.23
C CYS A 876 -24.96 18.35 -24.69
N ARG A 877 -26.09 18.10 -24.04
CA ARG A 877 -26.15 17.91 -22.58
C ARG A 877 -25.85 16.46 -22.24
N ILE A 878 -24.89 16.23 -21.34
CA ILE A 878 -24.46 14.89 -20.96
C ILE A 878 -24.70 14.71 -19.46
N TYR A 879 -25.39 13.63 -19.11
CA TYR A 879 -25.63 13.20 -17.75
C TYR A 879 -24.88 11.89 -17.48
N VAL A 880 -24.15 11.80 -16.37
CA VAL A 880 -23.47 10.59 -15.93
C VAL A 880 -24.07 10.16 -14.59
N LEU A 881 -24.83 9.07 -14.60
CA LEU A 881 -25.47 8.49 -13.42
C LEU A 881 -24.48 7.55 -12.73
N HIS A 882 -24.13 7.80 -11.48
CA HIS A 882 -23.09 7.03 -10.78
C HIS A 882 -23.41 6.75 -9.31
N ARG A 883 -22.67 5.80 -8.71
CA ARG A 883 -22.65 5.59 -7.25
C ARG A 883 -21.47 6.31 -6.62
N ASP A 884 -20.28 6.10 -7.17
CA ASP A 884 -19.02 6.78 -6.82
C ASP A 884 -18.24 7.04 -8.11
N MET A 885 -17.69 8.24 -8.29
CA MET A 885 -16.77 8.50 -9.41
C MET A 885 -15.35 8.08 -9.01
N ARG A 886 -14.85 7.03 -9.68
CA ARG A 886 -13.53 6.41 -9.39
C ARG A 886 -12.46 6.83 -10.40
N THR A 887 -12.29 8.13 -10.62
CA THR A 887 -11.21 8.74 -11.42
C THR A 887 -9.96 8.98 -10.55
N TYR A 888 -9.26 7.91 -10.19
CA TYR A 888 -8.08 7.95 -9.29
C TYR A 888 -6.82 8.52 -9.96
N GLY A 889 -5.79 8.82 -9.16
CA GLY A 889 -4.54 9.42 -9.64
C GLY A 889 -4.77 10.75 -10.37
N PHE A 890 -4.02 10.93 -11.45
CA PHE A 890 -4.13 12.12 -12.32
C PHE A 890 -5.40 12.16 -13.18
N TYR A 891 -6.19 11.08 -13.21
CA TYR A 891 -7.46 11.07 -13.95
C TYR A 891 -8.53 11.94 -13.30
N GLU A 892 -8.34 12.35 -12.04
CA GLU A 892 -9.22 13.34 -11.39
C GLU A 892 -9.28 14.66 -12.16
N ARG A 893 -8.16 15.09 -12.74
CA ARG A 893 -8.09 16.30 -13.58
C ARG A 893 -9.09 16.25 -14.72
N MET A 894 -9.27 15.07 -15.32
CA MET A 894 -10.16 14.90 -16.46
C MET A 894 -11.62 14.86 -16.03
N TYR A 895 -11.90 14.35 -14.83
CA TYR A 895 -13.22 14.46 -14.22
C TYR A 895 -13.59 15.92 -13.96
N LEU A 896 -12.65 16.72 -13.43
CA LEU A 896 -12.84 18.16 -13.23
C LEU A 896 -13.08 18.90 -14.55
N LYS A 897 -12.26 18.64 -15.58
CA LYS A 897 -12.47 19.18 -16.93
C LYS A 897 -13.83 18.84 -17.51
N ALA A 898 -14.32 17.61 -17.32
CA ALA A 898 -15.65 17.23 -17.79
C ALA A 898 -16.76 18.03 -17.07
N ARG A 899 -16.62 18.28 -15.76
CA ARG A 899 -17.55 19.13 -15.00
C ARG A 899 -17.53 20.58 -15.50
N GLU A 900 -16.35 21.14 -15.71
CA GLU A 900 -16.17 22.50 -16.25
C GLU A 900 -16.77 22.64 -17.64
N ALA A 901 -16.67 21.59 -18.46
CA ALA A 901 -17.28 21.52 -19.79
C ALA A 901 -18.81 21.32 -19.77
N GLY A 902 -19.44 21.25 -18.58
CA GLY A 902 -20.90 21.16 -18.44
C GLY A 902 -21.48 19.75 -18.35
N VAL A 903 -20.65 18.71 -18.18
CA VAL A 903 -21.15 17.34 -17.91
C VAL A 903 -21.72 17.28 -16.50
N LEU A 904 -22.97 16.81 -16.38
CA LEU A 904 -23.68 16.69 -15.11
C LEU A 904 -23.51 15.29 -14.54
N PHE A 905 -23.05 15.19 -13.30
CA PHE A 905 -22.86 13.92 -12.59
C PHE A 905 -23.94 13.79 -11.52
N LEU A 906 -24.80 12.80 -11.66
CA LEU A 906 -25.94 12.57 -10.77
C LEU A 906 -25.73 11.28 -10.01
N ARG A 907 -25.94 11.29 -8.69
CA ARG A 907 -25.68 10.14 -7.84
C ARG A 907 -26.97 9.35 -7.59
N PHE A 908 -26.86 8.02 -7.65
CA PHE A 908 -27.94 7.10 -7.29
C PHE A 908 -27.46 6.04 -6.29
N SER A 909 -28.37 5.54 -5.47
CA SER A 909 -28.09 4.47 -4.51
C SER A 909 -28.29 3.10 -5.15
N PRO A 910 -27.50 2.08 -4.77
CA PRO A 910 -27.64 0.73 -5.31
C PRO A 910 -29.02 0.10 -5.04
N GLU A 911 -29.72 0.52 -3.98
CA GLU A 911 -31.07 0.06 -3.62
C GLU A 911 -32.14 0.62 -4.58
N LYS A 912 -31.85 1.71 -5.30
CA LYS A 912 -32.75 2.38 -6.26
C LYS A 912 -31.99 2.67 -7.57
N PRO A 913 -31.67 1.64 -8.39
CA PRO A 913 -30.95 1.85 -9.64
C PRO A 913 -31.79 2.66 -10.65
N PRO A 914 -31.16 3.32 -11.64
CA PRO A 914 -31.89 4.01 -12.70
C PRO A 914 -32.76 3.03 -13.50
N GLU A 915 -33.83 3.53 -14.10
CA GLU A 915 -34.71 2.79 -15.01
C GLU A 915 -34.72 3.44 -16.39
N VAL A 916 -34.78 2.63 -17.46
CA VAL A 916 -34.84 3.11 -18.85
C VAL A 916 -36.16 2.65 -19.47
N VAL A 917 -36.97 3.59 -19.93
CA VAL A 917 -38.27 3.34 -20.56
C VAL A 917 -38.38 4.04 -21.92
N ALA A 918 -39.20 3.51 -22.82
CA ALA A 918 -39.51 4.19 -24.09
C ALA A 918 -40.44 5.39 -23.84
N ALA A 919 -40.23 6.51 -24.53
CA ALA A 919 -41.22 7.59 -24.51
C ALA A 919 -42.51 7.15 -25.21
N SER A 920 -43.65 7.20 -24.53
CA SER A 920 -44.96 6.98 -25.15
C SER A 920 -45.50 8.29 -25.75
N ASP A 921 -46.20 8.18 -26.90
CA ASP A 921 -46.79 9.30 -27.66
C ASP A 921 -47.94 10.06 -26.93
N GLY A 922 -48.18 9.80 -25.64
CA GLY A 922 -49.34 10.29 -24.89
C GLY A 922 -49.09 11.42 -23.89
N MET A 923 -47.87 11.94 -23.73
CA MET A 923 -47.62 13.08 -22.83
C MET A 923 -47.73 14.41 -23.61
N ALA A 924 -48.87 15.10 -23.41
CA ALA A 924 -49.30 16.31 -24.09
C ALA A 924 -48.18 17.32 -24.42
N ARG A 925 -48.11 17.71 -25.70
CA ARG A 925 -47.36 18.88 -26.19
C ARG A 925 -47.98 20.16 -25.63
N PRO A 926 -47.22 21.08 -25.01
CA PRO A 926 -47.72 22.43 -24.79
C PRO A 926 -47.85 23.14 -26.15
N SER A 927 -48.95 23.85 -26.36
CA SER A 927 -49.22 24.61 -27.57
C SER A 927 -48.19 25.73 -27.77
N ALA A 928 -47.54 25.76 -28.95
CA ALA A 928 -46.64 26.83 -29.36
C ALA A 928 -47.38 28.17 -29.49
N GLY A 929 -47.10 29.10 -28.58
CA GLY A 929 -47.43 30.51 -28.74
C GLY A 929 -46.45 31.16 -29.73
N LYS A 930 -46.98 31.69 -30.84
CA LYS A 930 -46.23 32.44 -31.85
C LYS A 930 -45.67 33.73 -31.24
N HIS A 931 -44.35 33.90 -31.24
CA HIS A 931 -43.75 35.24 -31.34
C HIS A 931 -42.50 35.22 -32.22
N SER A 932 -42.57 36.06 -33.24
CA SER A 932 -41.57 36.36 -34.26
C SER A 932 -40.55 37.41 -33.76
N SER A 933 -39.26 37.18 -34.01
CA SER A 933 -38.24 38.13 -34.57
C SER A 933 -36.81 37.89 -34.00
N PRO A 934 -35.74 38.23 -34.75
CA PRO A 934 -34.40 37.65 -34.59
C PRO A 934 -33.38 38.54 -33.82
N HIS A 935 -32.45 37.89 -33.10
CA HIS A 935 -31.16 38.34 -32.53
C HIS A 935 -31.07 39.69 -31.77
N PRO A 936 -30.45 39.73 -30.57
CA PRO A 936 -28.98 39.87 -30.49
C PRO A 936 -28.29 39.11 -29.31
N SER A 937 -26.96 38.89 -29.48
CA SER A 937 -25.82 38.76 -28.53
C SER A 937 -25.95 38.09 -27.14
N PRO A 938 -24.87 37.43 -26.63
CA PRO A 938 -24.95 36.56 -25.46
C PRO A 938 -24.97 37.36 -24.14
N PRO A 939 -25.82 37.01 -23.15
CA PRO A 939 -25.75 37.62 -21.83
C PRO A 939 -24.83 36.83 -20.90
N GLU A 940 -23.95 37.56 -20.21
CA GLU A 940 -23.34 37.19 -18.95
C GLU A 940 -24.44 37.03 -17.88
N SER A 941 -24.76 35.80 -17.48
CA SER A 941 -25.35 35.42 -16.17
C SER A 941 -25.87 33.98 -16.21
N MET A 942 -24.98 33.01 -16.01
CA MET A 942 -25.37 31.64 -15.69
C MET A 942 -25.40 31.47 -14.18
N ALA A 943 -26.44 31.99 -13.54
CA ALA A 943 -26.83 31.64 -12.19
C ALA A 943 -28.35 31.59 -12.11
N THR A 944 -28.86 30.50 -11.53
CA THR A 944 -30.27 30.20 -11.21
C THR A 944 -31.19 29.79 -12.38
N GLY A 945 -31.19 28.49 -12.67
CA GLY A 945 -32.32 27.83 -13.35
C GLY A 945 -33.48 27.68 -12.37
N LEU A 946 -34.58 28.39 -12.63
CA LEU A 946 -35.83 28.30 -11.87
C LEU A 946 -36.47 26.91 -12.06
N VAL A 947 -36.72 26.24 -10.94
CA VAL A 947 -37.47 24.98 -10.81
C VAL A 947 -38.96 25.34 -10.66
N GLU A 948 -39.82 24.94 -11.60
CA GLU A 948 -41.26 25.02 -11.40
C GLU A 948 -41.80 23.75 -10.70
N PRO A 949 -42.61 23.87 -9.64
CA PRO A 949 -43.20 22.71 -8.97
C PRO A 949 -44.38 22.15 -9.77
N SER A 950 -44.32 20.86 -10.17
CA SER A 950 -45.48 20.14 -10.67
C SER A 950 -46.32 19.59 -9.51
N SER A 951 -47.64 19.44 -9.72
CA SER A 951 -48.60 18.83 -8.79
C SER A 951 -48.37 17.34 -8.50
N THR A 952 -47.28 16.74 -9.02
CA THR A 952 -46.96 15.31 -8.90
C THR A 952 -45.67 15.04 -8.09
N GLY A 953 -45.05 16.06 -7.48
CA GLY A 953 -43.82 15.89 -6.68
C GLY A 953 -42.56 15.54 -7.50
N LEU A 954 -42.65 15.58 -8.83
CA LEU A 954 -41.53 15.35 -9.76
C LEU A 954 -40.92 16.69 -10.16
N VAL A 955 -39.61 16.85 -9.96
CA VAL A 955 -38.88 17.98 -10.57
C VAL A 955 -38.53 17.61 -12.00
N ARG A 956 -39.25 18.21 -12.94
CA ARG A 956 -38.79 18.26 -14.33
C ARG A 956 -37.76 19.36 -14.44
N LEU A 957 -36.52 19.01 -14.73
CA LEU A 957 -35.55 20.01 -15.17
C LEU A 957 -36.11 20.64 -16.45
N SER A 958 -36.24 21.96 -16.49
CA SER A 958 -36.65 22.70 -17.69
C SER A 958 -35.53 22.58 -18.73
N LEU A 959 -35.67 21.64 -19.67
CA LEU A 959 -34.66 21.31 -20.68
C LEU A 959 -35.28 21.48 -22.09
N PRO A 960 -34.50 21.90 -23.10
CA PRO A 960 -34.99 22.02 -24.48
C PRO A 960 -35.51 20.66 -24.99
N GLU A 961 -36.50 20.71 -25.89
CA GLU A 961 -37.17 19.52 -26.42
C GLU A 961 -36.14 18.51 -26.98
N ALA A 962 -36.11 17.30 -26.40
CA ALA A 962 -35.49 16.13 -27.01
C ALA A 962 -36.13 15.87 -28.38
N GLY A 963 -35.41 15.26 -29.32
CA GLY A 963 -35.96 14.94 -30.63
C GLY A 963 -37.21 14.05 -30.54
N PRO A 964 -38.13 14.07 -31.52
CA PRO A 964 -39.28 13.17 -31.54
C PRO A 964 -38.79 11.71 -31.59
N GLY A 965 -39.01 10.93 -30.51
CA GLY A 965 -38.67 9.50 -30.41
C GLY A 965 -37.67 9.05 -29.31
N GLY A 966 -37.41 9.85 -28.26
CA GLY A 966 -36.35 9.56 -27.26
C GLY A 966 -36.66 8.48 -26.19
N LEU A 967 -35.61 8.03 -25.49
CA LEU A 967 -35.69 7.22 -24.26
C LEU A 967 -35.93 8.14 -23.05
N VAL A 968 -36.56 7.62 -21.99
CA VAL A 968 -36.65 8.32 -20.69
C VAL A 968 -35.87 7.52 -19.66
N VAL A 969 -34.95 8.19 -18.97
CA VAL A 969 -34.22 7.63 -17.83
C VAL A 969 -34.78 8.21 -16.54
N ARG A 970 -35.24 7.35 -15.64
CA ARG A 970 -35.70 7.73 -14.30
C ARG A 970 -34.62 7.38 -13.29
N VAL A 971 -34.29 8.31 -12.41
CA VAL A 971 -33.28 8.08 -11.36
C VAL A 971 -33.67 8.81 -10.09
N GLN A 972 -33.51 8.15 -8.93
CA GLN A 972 -33.61 8.82 -7.64
C GLN A 972 -32.26 9.47 -7.34
N GLU A 973 -32.19 10.79 -7.42
CA GLU A 973 -30.94 11.52 -7.17
C GLU A 973 -30.73 11.70 -5.65
N GLU A 974 -29.57 11.25 -5.15
CA GLU A 974 -29.30 11.20 -3.70
C GLU A 974 -29.24 12.59 -3.05
N ALA A 975 -28.58 13.56 -3.68
CA ALA A 975 -28.41 14.90 -3.12
C ALA A 975 -29.70 15.74 -3.19
N LEU A 976 -30.56 15.50 -4.18
CA LEU A 976 -31.84 16.19 -4.31
C LEU A 976 -32.97 15.52 -3.51
N GLY A 977 -32.75 14.30 -3.02
CA GLY A 977 -33.73 13.50 -2.27
C GLY A 977 -35.00 13.15 -3.06
N ARG A 978 -35.00 13.33 -4.39
CA ARG A 978 -36.21 13.26 -5.23
C ARG A 978 -35.94 12.57 -6.58
N PRO A 979 -36.97 12.00 -7.23
CA PRO A 979 -36.83 11.43 -8.56
C PRO A 979 -36.60 12.50 -9.62
N VAL A 980 -35.70 12.20 -10.56
CA VAL A 980 -35.38 13.00 -11.74
C VAL A 980 -35.69 12.18 -12.98
N GLU A 981 -36.43 12.77 -13.92
CA GLU A 981 -36.68 12.19 -15.25
C GLU A 981 -35.85 12.94 -16.31
N ILE A 982 -35.09 12.18 -17.10
CA ILE A 982 -34.22 12.73 -18.16
C ILE A 982 -34.63 12.11 -19.49
N ARG A 983 -35.00 12.94 -20.47
CA ARG A 983 -35.20 12.51 -21.85
C ARG A 983 -33.85 12.42 -22.55
N ALA A 984 -33.54 11.29 -23.17
CA ALA A 984 -32.26 10.98 -23.78
C ALA A 984 -32.45 10.56 -25.24
N ASP A 985 -31.66 11.14 -26.13
CA ASP A 985 -31.56 10.67 -27.52
C ASP A 985 -30.74 9.37 -27.58
N CYS A 986 -29.82 9.18 -26.61
CA CYS A 986 -29.03 7.98 -26.44
C CYS A 986 -28.76 7.68 -24.95
N VAL A 987 -28.86 6.40 -24.58
CA VAL A 987 -28.43 5.89 -23.28
C VAL A 987 -27.18 5.03 -23.47
N VAL A 988 -26.11 5.36 -22.74
CA VAL A 988 -24.80 4.71 -22.85
C VAL A 988 -24.50 3.95 -21.57
N LEU A 989 -24.42 2.63 -21.67
CA LEU A 989 -24.17 1.71 -20.57
C LEU A 989 -22.66 1.51 -20.41
N SER A 990 -22.14 1.86 -19.24
CA SER A 990 -20.75 1.59 -18.90
C SER A 990 -20.59 0.16 -18.39
N ALA A 991 -20.67 -0.77 -19.33
CA ALA A 991 -20.57 -2.21 -19.09
C ALA A 991 -19.26 -2.58 -18.38
N GLY A 992 -19.37 -3.44 -17.38
CA GLY A 992 -18.23 -3.98 -16.63
C GLY A 992 -17.33 -4.91 -17.44
N VAL A 993 -16.20 -5.27 -16.85
CA VAL A 993 -15.28 -6.30 -17.35
C VAL A 993 -15.58 -7.61 -16.63
N ARG A 994 -15.64 -8.69 -17.39
CA ARG A 994 -15.80 -10.07 -16.92
C ARG A 994 -14.53 -10.88 -17.17
N PRO A 995 -14.30 -11.96 -16.40
CA PRO A 995 -13.27 -12.93 -16.72
C PRO A 995 -13.42 -13.44 -18.15
N GLY A 996 -12.29 -13.75 -18.81
CA GLY A 996 -12.32 -14.34 -20.14
C GLY A 996 -13.02 -15.70 -20.13
N PRO A 997 -13.75 -16.09 -21.20
CA PRO A 997 -14.52 -17.33 -21.22
C PRO A 997 -13.65 -18.59 -21.09
N SER A 998 -12.37 -18.51 -21.46
CA SER A 998 -11.39 -19.60 -21.34
C SER A 998 -10.64 -19.59 -19.99
N ALA A 999 -10.98 -18.71 -19.03
CA ALA A 999 -10.26 -18.60 -17.77
C ALA A 999 -10.33 -19.88 -16.93
N GLN A 1000 -11.50 -20.51 -16.88
CA GLN A 1000 -11.71 -21.77 -16.16
C GLN A 1000 -10.88 -22.92 -16.75
N GLU A 1001 -10.90 -23.07 -18.08
CA GLU A 1001 -10.14 -24.07 -18.81
C GLU A 1001 -8.62 -23.88 -18.60
N VAL A 1002 -8.12 -22.65 -18.78
CA VAL A 1002 -6.70 -22.34 -18.58
C VAL A 1002 -6.28 -22.50 -17.12
N SER A 1003 -7.16 -22.17 -16.17
CA SER A 1003 -6.91 -22.38 -14.73
C SER A 1003 -6.70 -23.84 -14.40
N GLN A 1004 -7.58 -24.72 -14.90
CA GLN A 1004 -7.49 -26.16 -14.67
C GLN A 1004 -6.22 -26.72 -15.32
N MET A 1005 -5.94 -26.31 -16.56
CA MET A 1005 -4.76 -26.74 -17.33
C MET A 1005 -3.45 -26.36 -16.64
N LEU A 1006 -3.32 -25.10 -16.18
CA LEU A 1006 -2.11 -24.59 -15.54
C LEU A 1006 -2.03 -24.89 -14.03
N LYS A 1007 -3.09 -25.47 -13.45
CA LYS A 1007 -3.26 -25.61 -11.99
C LYS A 1007 -3.09 -24.26 -11.27
N ALA A 1008 -3.58 -23.18 -11.88
CA ALA A 1008 -3.46 -21.82 -11.38
C ALA A 1008 -4.82 -21.34 -10.83
N PRO A 1009 -4.95 -21.06 -9.52
CA PRO A 1009 -6.25 -20.82 -8.90
C PRO A 1009 -6.93 -19.54 -9.41
N LEU A 1010 -8.27 -19.54 -9.42
CA LEU A 1010 -9.09 -18.35 -9.63
C LEU A 1010 -9.62 -17.81 -8.30
N THR A 1011 -9.97 -16.53 -8.25
CA THR A 1011 -10.78 -15.95 -7.18
C THR A 1011 -12.23 -16.42 -7.30
N GLY A 1012 -13.04 -16.20 -6.26
CA GLY A 1012 -14.49 -16.44 -6.33
C GLY A 1012 -15.18 -15.66 -7.47
N ASP A 1013 -14.57 -14.57 -7.94
CA ASP A 1013 -15.04 -13.76 -9.06
C ASP A 1013 -14.65 -14.29 -10.45
N GLY A 1014 -13.86 -15.37 -10.52
CA GLY A 1014 -13.41 -16.00 -11.77
C GLY A 1014 -12.14 -15.43 -12.41
N PHE A 1015 -11.44 -14.48 -11.77
CA PHE A 1015 -10.14 -13.97 -12.24
C PHE A 1015 -8.98 -14.75 -11.63
N PHE A 1016 -7.80 -14.80 -12.27
CA PHE A 1016 -6.64 -15.52 -11.71
C PHE A 1016 -6.18 -14.93 -10.38
N LEU A 1017 -5.99 -15.77 -9.36
CA LEU A 1017 -5.52 -15.38 -8.03
C LEU A 1017 -3.98 -15.29 -8.02
N GLU A 1018 -3.48 -14.11 -7.66
CA GLU A 1018 -2.05 -13.89 -7.44
C GLU A 1018 -1.52 -14.63 -6.20
N ALA A 1019 -0.23 -14.95 -6.17
CA ALA A 1019 0.42 -15.65 -5.07
C ALA A 1019 0.35 -14.86 -3.75
N HIS A 1020 0.52 -13.54 -3.83
CA HIS A 1020 0.36 -12.64 -2.69
C HIS A 1020 0.12 -11.21 -3.16
N MET A 1021 -0.98 -10.57 -2.71
CA MET A 1021 -1.42 -9.26 -3.21
C MET A 1021 -0.36 -8.15 -3.15
N LYS A 1022 0.51 -8.13 -2.11
CA LYS A 1022 1.58 -7.13 -1.95
C LYS A 1022 2.92 -7.57 -2.53
N LEU A 1023 3.43 -8.71 -2.07
CA LEU A 1023 4.81 -9.16 -2.35
C LEU A 1023 4.99 -9.82 -3.72
N ARG A 1024 3.96 -10.51 -4.22
CA ARG A 1024 4.02 -11.27 -5.47
C ARG A 1024 2.74 -11.08 -6.31
N PRO A 1025 2.42 -9.83 -6.71
CA PRO A 1025 1.17 -9.51 -7.39
C PRO A 1025 1.15 -9.93 -8.88
N LEU A 1026 2.29 -10.37 -9.40
CA LEU A 1026 2.50 -10.80 -10.79
C LEU A 1026 2.60 -12.33 -10.92
N ASP A 1027 2.71 -13.04 -9.81
CA ASP A 1027 2.95 -14.49 -9.77
C ASP A 1027 1.62 -15.19 -9.42
N VAL A 1028 1.42 -16.44 -9.84
CA VAL A 1028 0.44 -17.34 -9.21
C VAL A 1028 1.12 -18.25 -8.19
N ALA A 1029 0.34 -19.03 -7.42
CA ALA A 1029 0.88 -19.99 -6.47
C ALA A 1029 1.80 -21.03 -7.13
N THR A 1030 1.51 -21.41 -8.38
CA THR A 1030 2.37 -22.27 -9.20
C THR A 1030 3.60 -21.48 -9.69
N GLU A 1031 4.79 -21.88 -9.25
CA GLU A 1031 6.03 -21.20 -9.61
C GLU A 1031 6.30 -21.25 -11.13
N GLY A 1032 6.95 -20.19 -11.65
CA GLY A 1032 7.23 -20.07 -13.09
C GLY A 1032 6.04 -19.63 -13.94
N ILE A 1033 4.86 -19.45 -13.35
CA ILE A 1033 3.66 -18.93 -14.03
C ILE A 1033 3.34 -17.52 -13.51
N PHE A 1034 3.15 -16.58 -14.43
CA PHE A 1034 2.93 -15.16 -14.15
C PHE A 1034 1.65 -14.64 -14.79
N LEU A 1035 1.11 -13.53 -14.29
CA LEU A 1035 -0.15 -12.94 -14.73
C LEU A 1035 0.05 -11.56 -15.35
N ALA A 1036 -0.67 -11.27 -16.44
CA ALA A 1036 -0.68 -9.96 -17.05
C ALA A 1036 -2.07 -9.56 -17.61
N GLY A 1037 -2.38 -8.27 -17.52
CA GLY A 1037 -3.58 -7.69 -18.13
C GLY A 1037 -4.88 -8.11 -17.44
N LEU A 1038 -5.97 -8.15 -18.22
CA LEU A 1038 -7.32 -8.38 -17.71
C LEU A 1038 -7.55 -9.80 -17.16
N ALA A 1039 -6.68 -10.77 -17.47
CA ALA A 1039 -6.75 -12.12 -16.91
C ALA A 1039 -6.60 -12.11 -15.37
N HIS A 1040 -5.78 -11.18 -14.85
CA HIS A 1040 -5.59 -10.99 -13.41
C HIS A 1040 -6.77 -10.26 -12.73
N GLY A 1041 -7.46 -9.40 -13.46
CA GLY A 1041 -8.54 -8.55 -12.96
C GLY A 1041 -8.71 -7.27 -13.78
N PRO A 1042 -9.85 -6.56 -13.66
CA PRO A 1042 -10.12 -5.33 -14.41
C PRO A 1042 -9.07 -4.25 -14.14
N LYS A 1043 -8.57 -3.60 -15.19
CA LYS A 1043 -7.54 -2.54 -15.13
C LYS A 1043 -7.46 -1.75 -16.43
N LEU A 1044 -6.81 -0.58 -16.38
CA LEU A 1044 -6.59 0.28 -17.54
C LEU A 1044 -5.59 -0.32 -18.54
N LEU A 1045 -5.56 0.25 -19.75
CA LEU A 1045 -4.60 -0.14 -20.79
C LEU A 1045 -3.15 0.11 -20.34
N SER A 1046 -2.85 1.30 -19.83
CA SER A 1046 -1.52 1.66 -19.32
C SER A 1046 -1.06 0.76 -18.17
N GLU A 1047 -1.96 0.45 -17.25
CA GLU A 1047 -1.71 -0.51 -16.15
C GLU A 1047 -1.47 -1.93 -16.67
N SER A 1048 -2.19 -2.35 -17.70
CA SER A 1048 -1.98 -3.67 -18.34
C SER A 1048 -0.60 -3.78 -18.98
N ILE A 1049 -0.11 -2.70 -19.60
CA ILE A 1049 1.23 -2.62 -20.21
C ILE A 1049 2.31 -2.68 -19.12
N VAL A 1050 2.15 -1.89 -18.04
CA VAL A 1050 3.09 -1.91 -16.89
C VAL A 1050 3.11 -3.30 -16.25
N GLN A 1051 1.94 -3.91 -16.01
CA GLN A 1051 1.86 -5.25 -15.44
C GLN A 1051 2.50 -6.30 -16.35
N ALA A 1052 2.29 -6.21 -17.67
CA ALA A 1052 2.90 -7.10 -18.65
C ALA A 1052 4.43 -7.03 -18.65
N LYS A 1053 5.00 -5.81 -18.62
CA LYS A 1053 6.45 -5.63 -18.45
C LYS A 1053 6.94 -6.15 -17.11
N GLY A 1054 6.17 -5.94 -16.04
CA GLY A 1054 6.48 -6.52 -14.73
C GLY A 1054 6.55 -8.06 -14.78
N ALA A 1055 5.55 -8.71 -15.39
CA ALA A 1055 5.52 -10.16 -15.57
C ALA A 1055 6.70 -10.65 -16.42
N ALA A 1056 7.05 -9.93 -17.49
CA ALA A 1056 8.23 -10.19 -18.29
C ALA A 1056 9.53 -10.08 -17.47
N GLY A 1057 9.68 -9.06 -16.61
CA GLY A 1057 10.83 -8.93 -15.71
C GLY A 1057 10.95 -10.07 -14.70
N ARG A 1058 9.83 -10.52 -14.13
CA ARG A 1058 9.79 -11.68 -13.22
C ARG A 1058 10.14 -12.98 -13.94
N ALA A 1059 9.61 -13.19 -15.14
CA ALA A 1059 9.96 -14.32 -15.98
C ALA A 1059 11.44 -14.28 -16.41
N ALA A 1060 11.96 -13.12 -16.82
CA ALA A 1060 13.36 -12.94 -17.18
C ALA A 1060 14.30 -13.26 -16.01
N ALA A 1061 13.95 -12.88 -14.78
CA ALA A 1061 14.74 -13.23 -13.60
C ALA A 1061 14.86 -14.75 -13.37
N LEU A 1062 13.82 -15.53 -13.73
CA LEU A 1062 13.87 -16.99 -13.72
C LEU A 1062 14.71 -17.52 -14.89
N LEU A 1063 14.41 -17.09 -16.12
CA LEU A 1063 15.09 -17.57 -17.35
C LEU A 1063 16.57 -17.21 -17.41
N SER A 1064 16.98 -16.15 -16.71
CA SER A 1064 18.40 -15.73 -16.60
C SER A 1064 19.25 -16.70 -15.81
N GLN A 1065 18.65 -17.60 -15.02
CA GLN A 1065 19.39 -18.60 -14.23
C GLN A 1065 19.73 -19.82 -15.10
N GLU A 1066 20.94 -20.37 -14.97
CA GLU A 1066 21.35 -21.59 -15.69
C GLU A 1066 20.69 -22.85 -15.12
N VAL A 1067 20.60 -22.92 -13.80
CA VAL A 1067 20.03 -24.03 -13.06
C VAL A 1067 19.11 -23.49 -11.98
N LEU A 1068 18.01 -24.20 -11.75
CA LEU A 1068 17.10 -23.98 -10.62
C LEU A 1068 17.43 -24.99 -9.53
N ASP A 1069 17.75 -24.51 -8.32
CA ASP A 1069 17.85 -25.37 -7.14
C ASP A 1069 16.42 -25.70 -6.66
N ARG A 1070 15.94 -26.91 -6.98
CA ARG A 1070 14.66 -27.43 -6.51
C ARG A 1070 14.80 -28.09 -5.16
N SER A 1071 13.69 -28.10 -4.41
CA SER A 1071 13.66 -28.73 -3.11
C SER A 1071 13.96 -30.24 -3.18
N GLY A 1072 14.77 -30.74 -2.24
CA GLY A 1072 15.02 -32.17 -2.03
C GLY A 1072 13.84 -32.94 -1.40
N ILE A 1073 12.70 -32.27 -1.20
CA ILE A 1073 11.45 -32.86 -0.72
C ILE A 1073 10.80 -33.62 -1.89
N VAL A 1074 11.29 -34.84 -2.13
CA VAL A 1074 10.82 -35.73 -3.20
C VAL A 1074 10.41 -37.09 -2.64
N SER A 1075 9.57 -37.80 -3.38
CA SER A 1075 9.23 -39.18 -3.04
C SER A 1075 10.30 -40.14 -3.56
N GLN A 1076 10.74 -41.07 -2.70
CA GLN A 1076 11.73 -42.10 -3.01
C GLN A 1076 11.12 -43.49 -2.77
N VAL A 1077 11.47 -44.44 -3.63
CA VAL A 1077 11.03 -45.84 -3.53
C VAL A 1077 12.14 -46.71 -2.94
N ASP A 1078 11.80 -47.49 -1.92
CA ASP A 1078 12.56 -48.63 -1.44
C ASP A 1078 12.24 -49.84 -2.33
N ALA A 1079 13.16 -50.16 -3.23
CA ALA A 1079 13.02 -51.26 -4.19
C ALA A 1079 12.79 -52.61 -3.48
N SER A 1080 13.38 -52.84 -2.30
CA SER A 1080 13.25 -54.10 -1.55
C SER A 1080 11.84 -54.35 -1.02
N ARG A 1081 11.04 -53.30 -0.87
CA ARG A 1081 9.66 -53.36 -0.36
C ARG A 1081 8.61 -53.21 -1.45
N CYS A 1082 9.02 -52.81 -2.65
CA CYS A 1082 8.12 -52.50 -3.74
C CYS A 1082 7.54 -53.78 -4.37
N ALA A 1083 6.21 -53.84 -4.48
CA ALA A 1083 5.51 -55.00 -5.04
C ALA A 1083 5.11 -54.83 -6.52
N GLY A 1084 5.59 -53.79 -7.22
CA GLY A 1084 5.24 -53.54 -8.62
C GLY A 1084 3.75 -53.28 -8.90
N CYS A 1085 2.93 -52.95 -7.89
CA CYS A 1085 1.46 -52.88 -7.98
C CYS A 1085 0.86 -51.74 -8.85
N LEU A 1086 1.71 -50.87 -9.40
CA LEU A 1086 1.34 -49.73 -10.28
C LEU A 1086 0.43 -48.66 -9.65
N THR A 1087 0.13 -48.72 -8.35
CA THR A 1087 -0.71 -47.72 -7.68
C THR A 1087 -0.10 -46.32 -7.75
N CYS A 1088 1.21 -46.22 -7.50
CA CYS A 1088 1.94 -44.96 -7.57
C CYS A 1088 1.96 -44.34 -8.99
N VAL A 1089 2.09 -45.17 -10.02
CA VAL A 1089 2.07 -44.75 -11.43
C VAL A 1089 0.71 -44.13 -11.78
N ARG A 1090 -0.39 -44.79 -11.40
CA ARG A 1090 -1.76 -44.33 -11.71
C ARG A 1090 -2.20 -43.09 -10.94
N LEU A 1091 -1.62 -42.85 -9.77
CA LEU A 1091 -2.02 -41.75 -8.88
C LEU A 1091 -1.27 -40.45 -9.10
N CYS A 1092 -0.08 -40.48 -9.69
CA CYS A 1092 0.73 -39.27 -9.80
C CYS A 1092 0.13 -38.32 -10.84
N PRO A 1093 -0.29 -37.09 -10.46
CA PRO A 1093 -0.88 -36.13 -11.39
C PRO A 1093 0.16 -35.44 -12.31
N PHE A 1094 1.37 -35.99 -12.36
CA PHE A 1094 2.53 -35.52 -13.10
C PHE A 1094 3.23 -36.67 -13.85
N ASP A 1095 2.68 -37.89 -13.79
CA ASP A 1095 3.19 -39.08 -14.49
C ASP A 1095 4.66 -39.43 -14.23
N VAL A 1096 5.19 -39.05 -13.06
CA VAL A 1096 6.62 -39.21 -12.70
C VAL A 1096 7.00 -40.65 -12.38
N PRO A 1097 6.25 -41.42 -11.56
CA PRO A 1097 6.64 -42.79 -11.24
C PRO A 1097 6.57 -43.67 -12.49
N LYS A 1098 7.65 -44.40 -12.77
CA LYS A 1098 7.73 -45.40 -13.84
C LYS A 1098 8.11 -46.75 -13.25
N ILE A 1099 7.83 -47.83 -13.98
CA ILE A 1099 8.31 -49.17 -13.63
C ILE A 1099 9.61 -49.41 -14.37
N THR A 1100 10.64 -49.82 -13.63
CA THR A 1100 11.93 -50.19 -14.19
C THR A 1100 11.88 -51.60 -14.79
N GLU A 1101 12.94 -51.99 -15.48
CA GLU A 1101 13.05 -53.34 -16.06
C GLU A 1101 13.01 -54.44 -14.97
N GLU A 1102 13.42 -54.13 -13.74
CA GLU A 1102 13.35 -55.05 -12.59
C GLU A 1102 11.95 -55.15 -11.95
N GLY A 1103 10.93 -54.51 -12.53
CA GLY A 1103 9.55 -54.60 -12.05
C GLY A 1103 9.25 -53.76 -10.80
N VAL A 1104 10.17 -52.90 -10.38
CA VAL A 1104 10.00 -51.98 -9.24
C VAL A 1104 9.65 -50.57 -9.72
N ALA A 1105 8.95 -49.81 -8.89
CA ALA A 1105 8.69 -48.40 -9.17
C ALA A 1105 9.95 -47.55 -8.95
N TYR A 1106 10.22 -46.62 -9.86
CA TYR A 1106 11.22 -45.58 -9.77
C TYR A 1106 10.58 -44.21 -9.91
N ILE A 1107 11.03 -43.24 -9.12
CA ILE A 1107 10.55 -41.86 -9.14
C ILE A 1107 11.75 -40.97 -9.43
N GLU A 1108 11.77 -40.32 -10.60
CA GLU A 1108 12.80 -39.36 -10.98
C GLU A 1108 12.75 -38.13 -10.05
N PRO A 1109 13.76 -37.91 -9.18
CA PRO A 1109 13.76 -36.80 -8.24
C PRO A 1109 13.57 -35.43 -8.90
N ALA A 1110 14.20 -35.21 -10.07
CA ALA A 1110 14.13 -33.92 -10.76
C ALA A 1110 12.72 -33.57 -11.25
N GLN A 1111 11.86 -34.56 -11.47
CA GLN A 1111 10.48 -34.37 -11.96
C GLN A 1111 9.45 -34.42 -10.83
N CYS A 1112 9.79 -35.04 -9.70
CA CYS A 1112 8.90 -35.15 -8.54
C CYS A 1112 8.52 -33.76 -8.00
N GLN A 1113 7.24 -33.59 -7.62
CA GLN A 1113 6.73 -32.35 -7.00
C GLN A 1113 6.62 -32.46 -5.47
N GLY A 1114 7.04 -33.58 -4.87
CA GLY A 1114 6.99 -33.75 -3.41
C GLY A 1114 5.58 -33.81 -2.81
N CYS A 1115 4.53 -34.03 -3.62
CA CYS A 1115 3.15 -33.96 -3.14
C CYS A 1115 2.73 -35.11 -2.20
N GLY A 1116 3.51 -36.20 -2.13
CA GLY A 1116 3.29 -37.32 -1.23
C GLY A 1116 2.13 -38.26 -1.57
N LEU A 1117 1.36 -38.03 -2.65
CA LEU A 1117 0.23 -38.87 -3.05
C LEU A 1117 0.61 -40.34 -3.27
N CYS A 1118 1.75 -40.60 -3.89
CA CYS A 1118 2.23 -41.97 -4.11
C CYS A 1118 2.72 -42.63 -2.81
N ALA A 1119 3.28 -41.85 -1.88
CA ALA A 1119 3.72 -42.35 -0.58
C ALA A 1119 2.53 -42.73 0.31
N SER A 1120 1.51 -41.86 0.37
CA SER A 1120 0.32 -42.10 1.17
C SER A 1120 -0.44 -43.36 0.71
N ALA A 1121 -0.57 -43.55 -0.60
CA ALA A 1121 -1.29 -44.67 -1.21
C ALA A 1121 -0.50 -45.96 -1.39
N CYS A 1122 0.81 -45.98 -1.10
CA CYS A 1122 1.62 -47.19 -1.28
C CYS A 1122 1.22 -48.27 -0.26
N PRO A 1123 0.66 -49.42 -0.69
CA PRO A 1123 0.12 -50.43 0.23
C PRO A 1123 1.22 -51.12 1.06
N ARG A 1124 2.45 -51.20 0.53
CA ARG A 1124 3.62 -51.75 1.22
C ARG A 1124 4.41 -50.71 2.00
N LYS A 1125 4.00 -49.43 1.94
CA LYS A 1125 4.77 -48.27 2.45
C LYS A 1125 6.23 -48.27 1.99
N ALA A 1126 6.44 -48.76 0.76
CA ALA A 1126 7.72 -48.79 0.08
C ALA A 1126 8.14 -47.40 -0.44
N ILE A 1127 7.21 -46.44 -0.48
CA ILE A 1127 7.48 -45.08 -0.95
C ILE A 1127 7.41 -44.15 0.25
N GLN A 1128 8.45 -43.35 0.45
CA GLN A 1128 8.51 -42.29 1.47
C GLN A 1128 8.71 -40.95 0.79
N THR A 1129 8.15 -39.88 1.35
CA THR A 1129 8.42 -38.51 0.87
C THR A 1129 9.42 -37.87 1.82
N HIS A 1130 10.61 -37.52 1.32
CA HIS A 1130 11.62 -36.87 2.15
C HIS A 1130 11.05 -35.61 2.81
N HIS A 1131 11.50 -35.33 4.03
CA HIS A 1131 10.98 -34.26 4.89
C HIS A 1131 9.53 -34.45 5.38
N TYR A 1132 8.76 -35.40 4.84
CA TYR A 1132 7.43 -35.79 5.33
C TYR A 1132 7.31 -37.31 5.42
N ASP A 1133 8.33 -37.97 5.94
CA ASP A 1133 8.34 -39.42 6.10
C ASP A 1133 7.37 -39.86 7.22
N ASP A 1134 6.95 -41.13 7.18
CA ASP A 1134 5.96 -41.65 8.12
C ASP A 1134 6.44 -41.49 9.59
N ASP A 1135 7.73 -41.64 9.87
CA ASP A 1135 8.30 -41.47 11.22
C ASP A 1135 8.18 -40.00 11.71
N GLN A 1136 8.45 -39.03 10.85
CA GLN A 1136 8.27 -37.60 11.15
C GLN A 1136 6.80 -37.24 11.41
N LEU A 1137 5.87 -37.75 10.59
CA LEU A 1137 4.45 -37.46 10.72
C LEU A 1137 3.84 -38.15 11.95
N LEU A 1138 4.18 -39.42 12.19
CA LEU A 1138 3.73 -40.17 13.37
C LEU A 1138 4.29 -39.55 14.66
N ALA A 1139 5.55 -39.09 14.67
CA ALA A 1139 6.09 -38.37 15.83
C ALA A 1139 5.29 -37.09 16.12
N LYS A 1140 4.88 -36.37 15.08
CA LYS A 1140 4.05 -35.16 15.20
C LYS A 1140 2.66 -35.48 15.79
N LEU A 1141 2.03 -36.56 15.33
CA LEU A 1141 0.71 -37.01 15.82
C LEU A 1141 0.78 -37.55 17.25
N ALA A 1142 1.78 -38.38 17.56
CA ALA A 1142 1.98 -38.93 18.90
C ALA A 1142 2.20 -37.85 19.96
N ALA A 1143 2.73 -36.70 19.56
CA ALA A 1143 2.96 -35.57 20.44
C ALA A 1143 1.67 -34.81 20.85
N LEU A 1144 0.51 -35.04 20.22
CA LEU A 1144 -0.74 -34.27 20.47
C LEU A 1144 -1.64 -34.84 21.59
N GLU A 1145 -1.20 -35.89 22.31
CA GLU A 1145 -1.97 -36.68 23.30
C GLU A 1145 -3.11 -37.54 22.71
N GLY A 1146 -3.21 -38.80 23.16
CA GLY A 1146 -4.21 -39.79 22.73
C GLY A 1146 -3.73 -40.86 21.76
N TRP A 1147 -2.49 -40.81 21.25
CA TRP A 1147 -1.93 -41.87 20.41
C TRP A 1147 -1.07 -42.84 21.24
N PRO A 1148 -1.27 -44.17 21.16
CA PRO A 1148 -0.46 -45.13 21.91
C PRO A 1148 1.04 -44.97 21.61
N SER A 1149 1.84 -44.72 22.65
CA SER A 1149 3.30 -44.50 22.61
C SER A 1149 4.13 -45.73 22.16
N ASN A 1150 3.45 -46.84 21.90
CA ASN A 1150 3.95 -48.15 21.52
C ASN A 1150 3.99 -48.40 20.00
N TYR A 1151 3.67 -47.41 19.15
CA TYR A 1151 3.89 -47.52 17.70
C TYR A 1151 5.36 -47.28 17.33
N ARG A 1152 6.24 -48.22 17.68
CA ARG A 1152 7.54 -48.37 17.00
C ARG A 1152 7.32 -49.30 15.82
N MET A 1153 7.68 -48.89 14.60
CA MET A 1153 8.00 -49.88 13.57
C MET A 1153 9.18 -50.69 14.09
N ALA A 1154 8.95 -51.95 14.44
CA ALA A 1154 10.01 -52.87 14.78
C ALA A 1154 11.01 -52.95 13.60
N PRO A 1155 12.33 -52.95 13.85
CA PRO A 1155 13.26 -53.37 12.84
C PRO A 1155 13.04 -54.87 12.60
N GLU A 1156 12.82 -55.22 11.34
CA GLU A 1156 12.79 -56.59 10.81
C GLU A 1156 11.56 -57.45 11.21
N GLY A 1157 10.68 -57.70 10.23
CA GLY A 1157 10.06 -59.01 10.07
C GLY A 1157 9.00 -59.48 11.10
N ALA A 1158 7.98 -58.69 11.42
CA ALA A 1158 6.72 -59.24 11.94
C ALA A 1158 5.51 -58.33 11.65
N MET A 1159 4.68 -58.72 10.68
CA MET A 1159 3.32 -58.20 10.54
C MET A 1159 2.38 -59.07 11.38
N ALA A 1160 1.81 -58.50 12.44
CA ALA A 1160 0.56 -58.98 13.01
C ALA A 1160 -0.36 -57.78 13.25
N CYS A 1161 -1.30 -57.60 12.32
CA CYS A 1161 -2.39 -56.66 12.44
C CYS A 1161 -3.46 -57.31 13.33
N SER A 1162 -3.54 -56.90 14.60
CA SER A 1162 -4.71 -57.18 15.43
C SER A 1162 -5.08 -55.91 16.21
N LEU A 1163 -5.96 -55.11 15.60
CA LEU A 1163 -6.80 -54.17 16.33
C LEU A 1163 -7.77 -54.99 17.18
N ASN A 1164 -7.39 -55.27 18.41
CA ASN A 1164 -8.35 -55.70 19.42
C ASN A 1164 -9.01 -54.42 19.95
N LEU A 1165 -10.11 -54.00 19.31
CA LEU A 1165 -11.02 -52.99 19.84
C LEU A 1165 -11.74 -53.62 21.05
N GLY A 1166 -11.04 -53.67 22.19
CA GLY A 1166 -11.63 -53.92 23.49
C GLY A 1166 -12.58 -52.77 23.82
N GLY A 1167 -13.81 -53.10 24.18
CA GLY A 1167 -14.92 -52.18 24.36
C GLY A 1167 -14.61 -51.04 25.33
N ASP A 1168 -14.61 -49.82 24.79
CA ASP A 1168 -15.15 -48.60 25.38
C ASP A 1168 -15.10 -47.54 24.28
N ALA A 1169 -16.07 -47.62 23.36
CA ALA A 1169 -16.27 -46.61 22.32
C ALA A 1169 -16.83 -45.34 22.98
N VAL A 1170 -15.94 -44.42 23.33
CA VAL A 1170 -16.32 -43.04 23.63
C VAL A 1170 -16.69 -42.39 22.30
N ASP A 1171 -17.98 -42.06 22.16
CA ASP A 1171 -18.60 -41.48 20.97
C ASP A 1171 -18.07 -40.04 20.76
N TRP A 1172 -17.15 -39.85 19.82
CA TRP A 1172 -16.48 -38.55 19.55
C TRP A 1172 -17.28 -37.60 18.64
N PHE A 1173 -18.54 -37.91 18.34
CA PHE A 1173 -19.41 -37.02 17.55
C PHE A 1173 -20.78 -36.88 18.23
N PRO A 1174 -21.11 -35.72 18.84
CA PRO A 1174 -22.50 -35.44 19.16
C PRO A 1174 -23.25 -35.24 17.84
N ARG A 1175 -24.04 -36.24 17.44
CA ARG A 1175 -25.12 -36.03 16.46
C ARG A 1175 -26.10 -35.02 17.08
N LYS A 1176 -26.25 -33.86 16.44
CA LYS A 1176 -27.47 -33.06 16.56
C LYS A 1176 -27.89 -32.59 15.17
N GLU A 1177 -29.20 -32.66 15.00
CA GLU A 1177 -30.05 -32.26 13.87
C GLU A 1177 -29.78 -30.85 13.35
#